data_AF-A0A1F4KEA4-F1
#
_entry.id   AF-A0A1F4KEA4-F1
#
_cell.length_a   1.000
_cell.length_b   1.000
_cell.length_c   1.000
_cell.angle_alpha   90.00
_cell.angle_beta   90.00
_cell.angle_gamma   90.00
#
_symmetry.space_group_name_H-M   'P 1'
#
loop_
_entity.id
_entity.type
_entity.pdbx_description
1 polymer ?
#
loop_
_entity_poly.entity_id
_entity_poly.type
_entity_poly.pdbx_seq_one_letter_code
_entity_poly.pdbx_strand_id
1 'polypeptide(L)'
;MSVFLPQATTLARARRRPVKFRPTRIAQASFLCMACWFGLPSAGLAQSAAIAASIVPGERLSDWLLRNAGPNADTTALQWQVPAERAPQAQLRQAASLGVQRSTGDAFSAEARDHLSEWVMALPLTGRLTVAIADARWLQGAPAQDPILQEGQRIVLLPRPSTVTVVNEAGLPCTASHTPGALIQDYLRACLGDATSSQVDWTWIAQADGRTTRYGIAPWSQEPQAEPGPGAWIWAPSRQMGISNTTSDNLARFLATQEPGEFMLPAEQTRAVTVRLAGTERPDGLRLSASDWGEIGLLQTPTARMTSSGDVRLHVSKVAPYTSGTVMFQRFEWLETGFRYTDVANRLYGPSIAGDQSYKDKSIDLKLRLHAETALGPQIALGMRDIGGTGLFSSEYLVANKRWGNWDASLGLGWGYMAGRGNLKNPLSVLGNAFDKRAPPTVGQGGVVNGQSMFHGPAALFGGVQWQSPSSPWIVKLELDGNDYQHEPQGNNQTAKSLFNFGAVYRYSPNIDFSLGFERGTTFMVGFTLHGGLDTLRSPKLLDPALPPVRPLAPVQLPPTGWTGTAQAMELHTGWSVRGIAHQHTTTTVVAETDTAVHLQERIDRAVTILHRDAPASSTRFVLQLQERGLPTLQVEIDRAEWVSLQTRAEPPALRLPAQRVSPGQRTSLAAVGSDDETGNTWTGKPIGFTGEWGPSYSHILGGPNNFVLYQLGLQAKLEQRFSDSTWLSGAFDLRLLDNYGNFVYDAPSKLPRVRTHQREYVTTSALTMPLLQLTHVQDMGNGHYFSGYAGMLETMYGGFGAEWLYRPWQSRLALGIDVNHVRQRNFSQNFAFRDYAVDTGHATLYWDTGWKDLQVNLSAGRYLAGDVGATVDVKRTFLNGVTAGAWATKTNISAETFGEGSFDKGIYVTIPFDAILPKSTSGNGNIVWTPLTRDGGARLNRRFTLNDLTRQRDYRALEWRSVTPTGVRSAENTSYVLREPSLHAFERLGDTTATLGQQIADVPASTWLLAGGAILASSLLDKPMDNWAQDHQGGSAERLGKATNALPVAMALGAGLLYTGIGGDSASSTAETALTAAAYTWGANLATRYVVGRARPFEEQGAGSFNGLTSNSAQSGFASNHVALAFALATPFAQRHDMPWLYGLAAASAFGRVQQREHWASDTVAGAFMGYAIGSMLTDQQTQNKNGMRLSVTPQAVVANWSFK
;
A
#
# COMPACT_ATOMS: atom_id res chain seq x y z
N MET A 1 -46.27 -28.00 15.74
CA MET A 1 -46.37 -29.47 15.72
C MET A 1 -44.96 -30.04 15.60
N SER A 2 -44.53 -31.11 16.27
CA SER A 2 -45.04 -31.77 17.49
C SER A 2 -43.94 -32.67 18.08
N VAL A 3 -43.65 -32.53 19.38
CA VAL A 3 -43.57 -33.61 20.42
C VAL A 3 -42.69 -34.86 20.08
N PHE A 4 -41.69 -35.28 20.89
CA PHE A 4 -41.74 -35.61 22.33
C PHE A 4 -40.50 -35.20 23.19
N LEU A 5 -40.75 -35.12 24.50
CA LEU A 5 -39.87 -34.93 25.69
C LEU A 5 -39.95 -36.22 26.57
N PRO A 6 -39.50 -36.31 27.86
CA PRO A 6 -38.68 -35.44 28.75
C PRO A 6 -37.37 -36.19 29.21
N GLN A 7 -36.61 -35.98 30.30
CA GLN A 7 -36.52 -35.11 31.51
C GLN A 7 -35.06 -34.54 31.62
N ALA A 8 -34.61 -33.60 32.47
CA ALA A 8 -34.95 -33.08 33.82
C ALA A 8 -34.37 -33.94 35.01
N THR A 9 -33.77 -33.41 36.09
CA THR A 9 -33.58 -32.00 36.52
C THR A 9 -32.33 -31.80 37.45
N THR A 10 -32.00 -30.53 37.73
CA THR A 10 -31.02 -29.94 38.71
C THR A 10 -31.05 -30.51 40.16
N LEU A 11 -30.10 -30.28 41.09
CA LEU A 11 -29.08 -29.21 41.35
C LEU A 11 -27.66 -29.85 41.66
N ALA A 12 -26.61 -29.30 42.32
CA ALA A 12 -26.38 -28.14 43.22
C ALA A 12 -24.89 -27.63 43.25
N ARG A 13 -24.55 -26.72 44.19
CA ARG A 13 -23.18 -26.32 44.63
C ARG A 13 -22.66 -27.30 45.72
N ALA A 14 -21.36 -27.47 46.05
CA ALA A 14 -20.36 -26.43 46.38
C ALA A 14 -18.87 -26.90 46.41
N ARG A 15 -17.97 -25.94 46.69
CA ARG A 15 -16.48 -25.98 46.69
C ARG A 15 -15.80 -27.15 47.42
N ARG A 16 -14.66 -27.64 46.90
CA ARG A 16 -13.53 -28.20 47.69
C ARG A 16 -12.14 -27.96 47.05
N ARG A 17 -11.12 -27.81 47.92
CA ARG A 17 -9.65 -27.81 47.73
C ARG A 17 -9.04 -27.79 49.16
N PRO A 18 -7.75 -28.14 49.40
CA PRO A 18 -6.85 -29.15 48.80
C PRO A 18 -6.17 -30.05 49.90
N VAL A 19 -4.96 -30.60 49.63
CA VAL A 19 -3.83 -30.89 50.60
C VAL A 19 -3.46 -32.35 50.99
N LYS A 20 -2.39 -32.85 50.33
CA LYS A 20 -1.10 -33.49 50.78
C LYS A 20 -0.97 -34.84 51.57
N PHE A 21 0.23 -35.43 51.34
CA PHE A 21 1.05 -36.44 52.07
C PHE A 21 0.58 -37.93 52.03
N ARG A 22 1.38 -38.99 51.72
CA ARG A 22 2.75 -39.50 52.12
C ARG A 22 2.77 -40.04 53.58
N PRO A 23 3.55 -41.08 53.99
CA PRO A 23 4.66 -41.76 53.29
C PRO A 23 4.90 -43.31 53.53
N THR A 24 5.81 -43.90 52.73
CA THR A 24 6.85 -44.96 53.01
C THR A 24 6.64 -46.28 53.82
N ARG A 25 7.16 -47.36 53.20
CA ARG A 25 8.08 -48.44 53.73
C ARG A 25 7.54 -49.76 54.32
N ILE A 26 8.47 -50.75 54.36
CA ILE A 26 8.40 -52.19 54.73
C ILE A 26 8.03 -53.10 53.53
N ALA A 27 8.70 -54.21 53.12
CA ALA A 27 10.06 -54.82 53.25
C ALA A 27 10.00 -56.35 53.53
N GLN A 28 11.09 -57.09 53.23
CA GLN A 28 11.26 -58.58 53.19
C GLN A 28 10.70 -59.25 51.93
N ALA A 29 11.25 -60.35 51.36
CA ALA A 29 12.53 -61.08 51.45
C ALA A 29 12.57 -62.10 50.26
N SER A 30 13.64 -62.71 49.75
CA SER A 30 15.11 -62.73 50.02
C SER A 30 15.84 -62.92 48.64
N PHE A 31 17.00 -63.57 48.35
CA PHE A 31 17.94 -64.49 49.04
C PHE A 31 19.40 -64.32 48.49
N LEU A 32 20.11 -65.39 48.06
CA LEU A 32 21.55 -65.43 47.65
C LEU A 32 21.70 -65.97 46.20
N CYS A 33 22.83 -65.83 45.44
CA CYS A 33 24.24 -66.01 45.85
C CYS A 33 25.31 -65.28 44.97
N MET A 34 26.60 -65.55 45.24
CA MET A 34 27.85 -64.98 44.67
C MET A 34 28.01 -65.14 43.13
N ALA A 35 28.94 -64.50 42.38
CA ALA A 35 30.28 -63.98 42.72
C ALA A 35 30.92 -63.00 41.69
N CYS A 36 32.04 -62.37 42.10
CA CYS A 36 33.21 -61.93 41.32
C CYS A 36 33.20 -60.74 40.29
N TRP A 37 33.86 -59.67 40.74
CA TRP A 37 34.96 -58.93 40.06
C TRP A 37 34.71 -57.78 39.05
N PHE A 38 35.77 -56.98 38.89
CA PHE A 38 35.78 -55.63 38.32
C PHE A 38 35.77 -55.58 36.80
N GLY A 39 35.08 -54.58 36.24
CA GLY A 39 35.26 -54.11 34.88
C GLY A 39 34.71 -52.69 34.73
N LEU A 40 35.59 -51.69 34.57
CA LEU A 40 35.22 -50.34 34.14
C LEU A 40 35.23 -50.29 32.62
N PRO A 41 34.09 -50.09 31.94
CA PRO A 41 34.06 -49.43 30.66
C PRO A 41 34.03 -47.91 30.89
N SER A 42 35.02 -47.21 30.38
CA SER A 42 34.94 -45.75 30.19
C SER A 42 33.70 -45.43 29.35
N ALA A 43 32.84 -44.54 29.85
CA ALA A 43 31.66 -44.09 29.12
C ALA A 43 32.07 -43.25 27.89
N GLY A 44 32.30 -43.93 26.76
CA GLY A 44 32.51 -43.28 25.48
C GLY A 44 31.28 -42.44 25.12
N LEU A 45 31.51 -41.20 24.72
CA LEU A 45 30.46 -40.36 24.14
C LEU A 45 30.00 -41.01 22.83
N ALA A 46 28.84 -41.67 22.88
CA ALA A 46 28.20 -42.21 21.69
C ALA A 46 27.72 -41.04 20.82
N GLN A 47 28.55 -40.62 19.86
CA GLN A 47 28.11 -39.79 18.76
C GLN A 47 27.02 -40.56 18.00
N SER A 48 25.76 -40.15 18.19
CA SER A 48 24.62 -40.64 17.42
C SER A 48 24.79 -40.14 15.99
N ALA A 49 25.36 -40.99 15.13
CA ALA A 49 25.56 -40.70 13.72
C ALA A 49 24.22 -40.32 13.06
N ALA A 50 24.27 -39.32 12.17
CA ALA A 50 23.11 -38.89 11.39
C ALA A 50 22.51 -40.06 10.60
N ILE A 51 21.18 -40.17 10.57
CA ILE A 51 20.51 -41.27 9.89
C ILE A 51 20.50 -41.00 8.37
N ALA A 52 21.61 -41.34 7.72
CA ALA A 52 21.80 -41.31 6.27
C ALA A 52 21.29 -42.61 5.61
N ALA A 53 20.04 -42.97 5.89
CA ALA A 53 19.42 -44.16 5.32
C ALA A 53 19.06 -43.97 3.84
N SER A 54 19.16 -45.03 3.03
CA SER A 54 18.86 -44.98 1.61
C SER A 54 17.40 -44.60 1.34
N ILE A 55 17.23 -43.72 0.35
CA ILE A 55 15.93 -43.38 -0.24
C ILE A 55 15.54 -44.48 -1.23
N VAL A 56 14.28 -44.91 -1.18
CA VAL A 56 13.61 -45.67 -2.23
C VAL A 56 12.96 -44.65 -3.17
N PRO A 57 13.41 -44.52 -4.44
CA PRO A 57 12.85 -43.54 -5.35
C PRO A 57 11.34 -43.71 -5.52
N GLY A 58 10.58 -42.63 -5.34
CA GLY A 58 9.12 -42.63 -5.33
C GLY A 58 8.47 -42.80 -3.95
N GLU A 59 9.21 -43.09 -2.88
CA GLU A 59 8.66 -43.03 -1.52
C GLU A 59 8.46 -41.57 -1.06
N ARG A 60 7.56 -41.36 -0.09
CA ARG A 60 7.32 -40.05 0.52
C ARG A 60 8.26 -39.81 1.69
N LEU A 61 8.57 -38.55 2.00
CA LEU A 61 9.35 -38.18 3.19
C LEU A 61 8.69 -38.67 4.47
N SER A 62 7.36 -38.59 4.55
CA SER A 62 6.59 -39.16 5.66
C SER A 62 6.84 -40.67 5.87
N ASP A 63 6.84 -41.45 4.79
CA ASP A 63 7.07 -42.89 4.84
C ASP A 63 8.54 -43.23 5.12
N TRP A 64 9.50 -42.46 4.57
CA TRP A 64 10.92 -42.55 4.92
C TRP A 64 11.15 -42.29 6.42
N LEU A 65 10.47 -41.29 7.01
CA LEU A 65 10.57 -40.99 8.44
C LEU A 65 10.03 -42.13 9.29
N LEU A 66 8.84 -42.65 8.98
CA LEU A 66 8.28 -43.80 9.70
C LEU A 66 9.14 -45.07 9.57
N ARG A 67 9.77 -45.28 8.41
CA ARG A 67 10.62 -46.43 8.10
C ARG A 67 11.98 -46.40 8.81
N ASN A 68 12.60 -45.22 8.92
CA ASN A 68 14.00 -45.09 9.36
C ASN A 68 14.18 -44.47 10.77
N ALA A 69 13.20 -43.71 11.26
CA ALA A 69 13.28 -43.00 12.54
C ALA A 69 12.06 -43.23 13.46
N GLY A 70 10.93 -43.64 12.90
CA GLY A 70 9.69 -43.91 13.62
C GLY A 70 8.84 -42.65 13.91
N PRO A 71 7.62 -42.83 14.47
CA PRO A 71 6.63 -41.76 14.59
C PRO A 71 6.94 -40.70 15.65
N ASN A 72 7.92 -40.94 16.53
CA ASN A 72 8.28 -40.04 17.65
C ASN A 72 9.71 -39.50 17.50
N ALA A 73 10.26 -39.49 16.28
CA ALA A 73 11.59 -38.96 16.01
C ALA A 73 11.67 -37.44 16.27
N ASP A 74 12.77 -36.96 16.83
CA ASP A 74 13.01 -35.53 16.94
C ASP A 74 13.51 -34.98 15.60
N THR A 75 12.62 -34.33 14.85
CA THR A 75 12.90 -33.80 13.51
C THR A 75 13.29 -32.33 13.49
N THR A 76 13.64 -31.74 14.65
CA THR A 76 14.02 -30.31 14.79
C THR A 76 15.12 -29.87 13.82
N ALA A 77 16.05 -30.75 13.49
CA ALA A 77 17.16 -30.51 12.57
C ALA A 77 17.09 -31.38 11.29
N LEU A 78 15.88 -31.78 10.87
CA LEU A 78 15.67 -32.52 9.62
C LEU A 78 16.07 -31.66 8.39
N GLN A 79 16.79 -32.26 7.46
CA GLN A 79 17.08 -31.68 6.15
C GLN A 79 16.60 -32.59 5.02
N TRP A 80 15.93 -31.99 4.04
CA TRP A 80 15.75 -32.55 2.71
C TRP A 80 16.66 -31.79 1.76
N GLN A 81 17.64 -32.48 1.17
CA GLN A 81 18.66 -31.90 0.30
C GLN A 81 18.41 -32.34 -1.15
N VAL A 82 18.24 -31.36 -2.04
CA VAL A 82 17.95 -31.53 -3.46
C VAL A 82 19.10 -30.93 -4.29
N PRO A 83 19.82 -31.72 -5.11
CA PRO A 83 21.01 -31.23 -5.83
C PRO A 83 20.79 -29.99 -6.71
N ALA A 84 19.60 -29.83 -7.30
CA ALA A 84 19.25 -28.70 -8.16
C ALA A 84 19.23 -27.34 -7.43
N GLU A 85 18.87 -27.33 -6.14
CA GLU A 85 18.76 -26.11 -5.32
C GLU A 85 20.12 -25.48 -5.00
N ARG A 86 21.22 -26.21 -5.25
CA ARG A 86 22.59 -25.69 -5.08
C ARG A 86 22.89 -24.50 -5.98
N ALA A 87 22.26 -24.41 -7.17
CA ALA A 87 22.49 -23.29 -8.08
C ALA A 87 21.79 -22.00 -7.61
N PRO A 88 20.50 -22.00 -7.20
CA PRO A 88 19.91 -20.89 -6.44
C PRO A 88 20.71 -20.51 -5.19
N GLN A 89 21.15 -21.49 -4.38
CA GLN A 89 21.95 -21.22 -3.18
C GLN A 89 23.30 -20.58 -3.49
N ALA A 90 23.95 -20.94 -4.61
CA ALA A 90 25.17 -20.27 -5.06
C ALA A 90 24.94 -18.79 -5.36
N GLN A 91 23.82 -18.44 -6.01
CA GLN A 91 23.43 -17.05 -6.28
C GLN A 91 23.15 -16.28 -4.99
N LEU A 92 22.47 -16.89 -4.02
CA LEU A 92 22.20 -16.29 -2.71
C LEU A 92 23.49 -16.04 -1.92
N ARG A 93 24.38 -17.04 -1.87
CA ARG A 93 25.70 -16.94 -1.22
C ARG A 93 26.55 -15.82 -1.85
N GLN A 94 26.60 -15.76 -3.18
CA GLN A 94 27.30 -14.71 -3.91
C GLN A 94 26.69 -13.32 -3.65
N ALA A 95 25.37 -13.19 -3.58
CA ALA A 95 24.70 -11.93 -3.27
C ALA A 95 24.98 -11.46 -1.82
N ALA A 96 24.99 -12.36 -0.84
CA ALA A 96 25.36 -12.05 0.54
C ALA A 96 26.83 -11.60 0.64
N SER A 97 27.76 -12.35 0.02
CA SER A 97 29.19 -12.02 -0.04
C SER A 97 29.46 -10.66 -0.71
N LEU A 98 28.81 -10.38 -1.85
CA LEU A 98 28.92 -9.08 -2.53
C LEU A 98 28.30 -7.93 -1.73
N GLY A 99 27.26 -8.18 -0.92
CA GLY A 99 26.70 -7.19 0.00
C GLY A 99 27.66 -6.83 1.13
N VAL A 100 28.32 -7.84 1.72
CA VAL A 100 29.36 -7.66 2.75
C VAL A 100 30.53 -6.83 2.18
N GLN A 101 31.06 -7.19 1.01
CA GLN A 101 32.16 -6.45 0.36
C GLN A 101 31.80 -5.00 0.03
N ARG A 102 30.53 -4.72 -0.29
CA ARG A 102 30.03 -3.36 -0.58
C ARG A 102 29.68 -2.54 0.67
N SER A 103 29.77 -3.12 1.86
CA SER A 103 29.43 -2.42 3.10
C SER A 103 30.49 -1.37 3.46
N THR A 104 30.04 -0.18 3.87
CA THR A 104 30.88 1.03 4.02
C THR A 104 30.88 1.58 5.45
N GLY A 105 30.66 0.75 6.47
CA GLY A 105 30.75 1.20 7.87
C GLY A 105 32.20 1.50 8.27
N ASP A 106 32.45 2.67 8.87
CA ASP A 106 33.81 3.16 9.17
C ASP A 106 34.61 2.24 10.10
N ALA A 107 33.93 1.48 10.97
CA ALA A 107 34.57 0.52 11.86
C ALA A 107 34.79 -0.86 11.23
N PHE A 108 34.22 -1.12 10.04
CA PHE A 108 34.32 -2.42 9.39
C PHE A 108 35.64 -2.50 8.61
N SER A 109 36.71 -2.98 9.26
CA SER A 109 38.03 -3.10 8.63
C SER A 109 37.97 -3.92 7.33
N ALA A 110 38.89 -3.67 6.40
CA ALA A 110 38.99 -4.46 5.17
C ALA A 110 39.19 -5.95 5.51
N GLU A 111 40.09 -6.24 6.44
CA GLU A 111 40.38 -7.59 6.96
C GLU A 111 39.13 -8.31 7.48
N ALA A 112 38.27 -7.62 8.25
CA ALA A 112 37.02 -8.20 8.75
C ALA A 112 35.96 -8.38 7.65
N ARG A 113 35.91 -7.48 6.66
CA ARG A 113 35.04 -7.63 5.46
C ARG A 113 35.46 -8.83 4.62
N ASP A 114 36.76 -8.96 4.37
CA ASP A 114 37.31 -10.04 3.58
C ASP A 114 37.12 -11.37 4.30
N HIS A 115 37.46 -11.48 5.59
CA HIS A 115 37.20 -12.71 6.37
C HIS A 115 35.71 -13.09 6.46
N LEU A 116 34.78 -12.14 6.67
CA LEU A 116 33.35 -12.46 6.67
C LEU A 116 32.90 -12.91 5.26
N SER A 117 33.40 -12.28 4.19
CA SER A 117 33.10 -12.65 2.81
C SER A 117 33.66 -14.04 2.44
N GLU A 118 34.91 -14.33 2.83
CA GLU A 118 35.56 -15.63 2.69
C GLU A 118 34.80 -16.72 3.45
N TRP A 119 34.42 -16.47 4.70
CA TRP A 119 33.63 -17.40 5.50
C TRP A 119 32.27 -17.71 4.86
N VAL A 120 31.54 -16.68 4.40
CA VAL A 120 30.28 -16.87 3.65
C VAL A 120 30.50 -17.67 2.37
N MET A 121 31.63 -17.51 1.68
CA MET A 121 31.97 -18.26 0.46
C MET A 121 32.53 -19.67 0.72
N ALA A 122 33.06 -19.94 1.92
CA ALA A 122 33.52 -21.26 2.35
C ALA A 122 32.36 -22.18 2.77
N LEU A 123 31.26 -21.62 3.29
CA LEU A 123 30.06 -22.37 3.68
C LEU A 123 29.49 -23.22 2.52
N PRO A 124 29.08 -24.48 2.77
CA PRO A 124 28.70 -25.41 1.72
C PRO A 124 27.35 -25.09 1.06
N LEU A 125 27.21 -25.51 -0.19
CA LEU A 125 25.96 -25.51 -0.93
C LEU A 125 25.25 -26.84 -0.70
N THR A 126 24.47 -26.92 0.38
CA THR A 126 23.81 -28.17 0.81
C THR A 126 22.80 -28.66 -0.22
N GLY A 127 22.03 -27.75 -0.82
CA GLY A 127 20.79 -28.03 -1.54
C GLY A 127 19.58 -28.17 -0.62
N ARG A 128 19.69 -27.75 0.65
CA ARG A 128 18.63 -27.89 1.66
C ARG A 128 17.36 -27.08 1.30
N LEU A 129 16.20 -27.75 1.41
CA LEU A 129 14.88 -27.14 1.42
C LEU A 129 14.21 -27.26 2.80
N THR A 130 13.23 -26.38 3.02
CA THR A 130 12.34 -26.39 4.18
C THR A 130 11.15 -27.34 3.99
N VAL A 131 10.65 -27.86 5.11
CA VAL A 131 9.42 -28.66 5.20
C VAL A 131 8.45 -27.94 6.13
N ALA A 132 7.18 -27.88 5.75
CA ALA A 132 6.12 -27.14 6.44
C ALA A 132 6.06 -27.45 7.94
N ILE A 133 5.86 -28.73 8.27
CA ILE A 133 6.01 -29.33 9.59
C ILE A 133 6.64 -30.70 9.37
N ALA A 134 7.77 -30.97 10.01
CA ALA A 134 8.55 -32.20 9.83
C ALA A 134 8.01 -33.41 10.63
N ASP A 135 6.69 -33.50 10.81
CA ASP A 135 6.03 -34.63 11.49
C ASP A 135 5.46 -35.61 10.45
N ALA A 136 5.81 -36.90 10.57
CA ALA A 136 5.46 -37.90 9.56
C ALA A 136 3.95 -38.15 9.44
N ARG A 137 3.18 -38.01 10.52
CA ARG A 137 1.71 -38.20 10.50
C ARG A 137 0.99 -36.97 9.97
N TRP A 138 1.49 -35.78 10.28
CA TRP A 138 1.03 -34.54 9.68
C TRP A 138 1.28 -34.52 8.16
N LEU A 139 2.47 -34.96 7.72
CA LEU A 139 2.81 -35.07 6.30
C LEU A 139 1.92 -36.09 5.57
N GLN A 140 1.65 -37.27 6.15
CA GLN A 140 0.63 -38.20 5.62
C GLN A 140 -0.77 -37.57 5.55
N GLY A 141 -1.12 -36.72 6.50
CA GLY A 141 -2.38 -35.96 6.52
C GLY A 141 -2.42 -34.76 5.56
N ALA A 142 -1.27 -34.31 5.05
CA ALA A 142 -1.12 -33.16 4.16
C ALA A 142 -0.23 -33.48 2.94
N PRO A 143 -0.65 -34.37 2.00
CA PRO A 143 0.21 -34.86 0.92
C PRO A 143 0.86 -33.79 0.03
N ALA A 144 0.18 -32.65 -0.17
CA ALA A 144 0.70 -31.48 -0.90
C ALA A 144 1.93 -30.82 -0.24
N GLN A 145 2.15 -31.08 1.05
CA GLN A 145 3.29 -30.61 1.84
C GLN A 145 4.34 -31.70 2.05
N ASP A 146 4.12 -32.90 1.54
CA ASP A 146 4.97 -34.07 1.71
C ASP A 146 5.65 -34.40 0.38
N PRO A 147 6.98 -34.21 0.27
CA PRO A 147 7.69 -34.42 -0.99
C PRO A 147 7.81 -35.90 -1.33
N ILE A 148 7.74 -36.21 -2.62
CA ILE A 148 8.09 -37.53 -3.15
C ILE A 148 9.58 -37.53 -3.47
N LEU A 149 10.33 -38.39 -2.80
CA LEU A 149 11.78 -38.43 -2.85
C LEU A 149 12.26 -39.06 -4.16
N GLN A 150 13.22 -38.40 -4.81
CA GLN A 150 13.77 -38.82 -6.10
C GLN A 150 15.21 -39.33 -5.94
N GLU A 151 15.68 -40.08 -6.95
CA GLU A 151 17.08 -40.50 -7.02
C GLU A 151 18.04 -39.30 -6.95
N GLY A 152 19.16 -39.47 -6.25
CA GLY A 152 20.16 -38.41 -6.02
C GLY A 152 19.81 -37.35 -4.97
N GLN A 153 18.56 -37.29 -4.50
CA GLN A 153 18.21 -36.51 -3.31
C GLN A 153 18.78 -37.16 -2.04
N ARG A 154 18.80 -36.42 -0.92
CA ARG A 154 19.20 -36.95 0.39
C ARG A 154 18.28 -36.43 1.50
N ILE A 155 18.01 -37.29 2.49
CA ILE A 155 17.49 -36.87 3.79
C ILE A 155 18.62 -36.96 4.80
N VAL A 156 18.78 -35.91 5.61
CA VAL A 156 19.70 -35.90 6.74
C VAL A 156 18.88 -35.64 7.99
N LEU A 157 18.78 -36.66 8.85
CA LEU A 157 18.19 -36.52 10.18
C LEU A 157 19.33 -36.49 11.20
N LEU A 158 19.63 -35.29 11.68
CA LEU A 158 20.60 -35.03 12.75
C LEU A 158 19.95 -35.29 14.13
N PRO A 159 20.74 -35.63 15.17
CA PRO A 159 20.26 -35.60 16.54
C PRO A 159 19.70 -34.22 16.91
N ARG A 160 18.81 -34.17 17.91
CA ARG A 160 18.33 -32.90 18.47
C ARG A 160 19.53 -32.05 18.92
N PRO A 161 19.70 -30.82 18.41
CA PRO A 161 20.79 -29.95 18.86
C PRO A 161 20.67 -29.60 20.34
N SER A 162 21.79 -29.29 20.98
CA SER A 162 21.90 -28.83 22.37
C SER A 162 22.36 -27.37 22.51
N THR A 163 22.71 -26.72 21.40
CA THR A 163 23.34 -25.38 21.36
C THR A 163 22.63 -24.39 20.44
N VAL A 164 23.04 -23.12 20.47
CA VAL A 164 22.70 -22.04 19.55
C VAL A 164 24.02 -21.39 19.10
N THR A 165 24.13 -21.01 17.83
CA THR A 165 25.38 -20.45 17.27
C THR A 165 25.21 -18.97 16.94
N VAL A 166 26.00 -18.10 17.59
CA VAL A 166 26.07 -16.67 17.31
C VAL A 166 27.25 -16.39 16.39
N VAL A 167 27.02 -15.74 15.26
CA VAL A 167 28.09 -15.34 14.32
C VAL A 167 28.51 -13.91 14.62
N ASN A 168 29.81 -13.68 14.85
CA ASN A 168 30.35 -12.35 15.11
C ASN A 168 30.71 -11.58 13.82
N GLU A 169 31.14 -10.33 14.00
CA GLU A 169 31.41 -9.37 12.93
C GLU A 169 32.51 -9.79 11.94
N ALA A 170 33.43 -10.67 12.36
CA ALA A 170 34.50 -11.22 11.53
C ALA A 170 34.15 -12.61 10.92
N GLY A 171 32.89 -13.04 11.02
CA GLY A 171 32.44 -14.36 10.58
C GLY A 171 32.81 -15.51 11.51
N LEU A 172 33.40 -15.23 12.69
CA LEU A 172 33.77 -16.26 13.65
C LEU A 172 32.53 -16.70 14.45
N PRO A 173 32.17 -18.00 14.47
CA PRO A 173 31.04 -18.50 15.23
C PRO A 173 31.41 -18.73 16.70
N CYS A 174 30.49 -18.36 17.58
CA CYS A 174 30.48 -18.73 18.99
C CYS A 174 29.29 -19.67 19.26
N THR A 175 29.57 -20.80 19.91
CA THR A 175 28.56 -21.78 20.29
C THR A 175 28.14 -21.55 21.75
N ALA A 176 26.84 -21.56 22.04
CA ALA A 176 26.30 -21.34 23.38
C ALA A 176 25.20 -22.37 23.72
N SER A 177 25.10 -22.78 24.99
CA SER A 177 24.18 -23.84 25.41
C SER A 177 22.71 -23.38 25.32
N HIS A 178 21.88 -24.12 24.57
CA HIS A 178 20.46 -23.76 24.41
C HIS A 178 19.73 -23.83 25.75
N THR A 179 19.18 -22.69 26.17
CA THR A 179 18.51 -22.53 27.45
C THR A 179 17.05 -22.11 27.23
N PRO A 180 16.05 -22.91 27.63
CA PRO A 180 14.63 -22.54 27.50
C PRO A 180 14.32 -21.22 28.21
N GLY A 181 13.53 -20.35 27.57
CA GLY A 181 13.24 -19.00 28.08
C GLY A 181 14.34 -17.96 27.82
N ALA A 182 15.50 -18.34 27.28
CA ALA A 182 16.56 -17.38 26.94
C ALA A 182 16.21 -16.56 25.70
N LEU A 183 16.46 -15.27 25.77
CA LEU A 183 16.22 -14.31 24.70
C LEU A 183 17.49 -14.10 23.87
N ILE A 184 17.36 -13.50 22.69
CA ILE A 184 18.48 -13.24 21.77
C ILE A 184 19.63 -12.52 22.49
N GLN A 185 19.32 -11.50 23.31
CA GLN A 185 20.32 -10.77 24.08
C GLN A 185 21.09 -11.64 25.08
N ASP A 186 20.52 -12.72 25.62
CA ASP A 186 21.24 -13.59 26.58
C ASP A 186 22.31 -14.41 25.86
N TYR A 187 22.01 -14.89 24.64
CA TYR A 187 23.00 -15.50 23.74
C TYR A 187 24.05 -14.48 23.27
N LEU A 188 23.66 -13.26 22.90
CA LEU A 188 24.62 -12.22 22.49
C LEU A 188 25.53 -11.79 23.64
N ARG A 189 25.01 -11.62 24.87
CA ARG A 189 25.83 -11.30 26.04
C ARG A 189 26.80 -12.43 26.40
N ALA A 190 26.37 -13.70 26.25
CA ALA A 190 27.24 -14.86 26.45
C ALA A 190 28.37 -14.98 25.40
N CYS A 191 28.10 -14.66 24.13
CA CYS A 191 29.06 -14.85 23.04
C CYS A 191 29.88 -13.62 22.64
N LEU A 192 29.33 -12.40 22.77
CA LEU A 192 29.94 -11.15 22.31
C LEU A 192 30.28 -10.18 23.46
N GLY A 193 29.80 -10.47 24.68
CA GLY A 193 29.91 -9.60 25.85
C GLY A 193 28.92 -8.42 25.82
N ASP A 194 28.75 -7.77 26.98
CA ASP A 194 27.79 -6.68 27.17
C ASP A 194 28.09 -5.46 26.29
N ALA A 195 29.38 -5.13 26.12
CA ALA A 195 29.81 -3.97 25.33
C ALA A 195 29.38 -4.10 23.85
N THR A 196 29.73 -5.19 23.20
CA THR A 196 29.42 -5.46 21.78
C THR A 196 27.92 -5.64 21.57
N SER A 197 27.26 -6.43 22.43
CA SER A 197 25.81 -6.70 22.30
C SER A 197 24.95 -5.43 22.47
N SER A 198 25.40 -4.41 23.22
CA SER A 198 24.74 -3.10 23.29
C SER A 198 24.76 -2.30 21.98
N GLN A 199 25.60 -2.70 21.02
CA GLN A 199 25.75 -2.06 19.71
C GLN A 199 24.91 -2.70 18.60
N VAL A 200 24.26 -3.84 18.89
CA VAL A 200 23.41 -4.55 17.93
C VAL A 200 21.98 -3.99 18.02
N ASP A 201 21.50 -3.41 16.92
CA ASP A 201 20.14 -2.87 16.85
C ASP A 201 19.12 -3.88 16.30
N TRP A 202 19.57 -4.74 15.39
CA TRP A 202 18.77 -5.71 14.65
C TRP A 202 19.49 -7.06 14.63
N THR A 203 18.72 -8.13 14.71
CA THR A 203 19.22 -9.51 14.69
C THR A 203 18.39 -10.36 13.74
N TRP A 204 19.05 -11.33 13.13
CA TRP A 204 18.44 -12.31 12.25
C TRP A 204 18.66 -13.71 12.83
N ILE A 205 17.58 -14.47 12.99
CA ILE A 205 17.64 -15.87 13.39
C ILE A 205 17.36 -16.72 12.15
N ALA A 206 18.22 -17.70 11.89
CA ALA A 206 17.91 -18.84 11.04
C ALA A 206 17.72 -20.07 11.96
N GLN A 207 16.48 -20.50 12.13
CA GLN A 207 16.10 -21.61 13.01
C GLN A 207 16.59 -22.95 12.44
N ALA A 208 16.73 -23.97 13.29
CA ALA A 208 17.21 -25.29 12.89
C ALA A 208 16.33 -25.99 11.83
N ASP A 209 15.06 -25.59 11.70
CA ASP A 209 14.10 -26.06 10.69
C ASP A 209 14.23 -25.34 9.32
N GLY A 210 15.10 -24.34 9.22
CA GLY A 210 15.34 -23.54 8.03
C GLY A 210 14.42 -22.31 7.87
N ARG A 211 13.63 -21.93 8.88
CA ARG A 211 12.87 -20.66 8.86
C ARG A 211 13.74 -19.48 9.33
N THR A 212 13.60 -18.33 8.66
CA THR A 212 14.28 -17.07 9.03
C THR A 212 13.33 -16.04 9.64
N THR A 213 13.74 -15.37 10.71
CA THR A 213 13.08 -14.18 11.25
C THR A 213 14.08 -13.07 11.57
N ARG A 214 13.61 -11.81 11.58
CA ARG A 214 14.38 -10.64 12.03
C ARG A 214 13.68 -10.03 13.24
N TYR A 215 14.46 -9.56 14.22
CA TYR A 215 13.97 -8.84 15.40
C TYR A 215 14.86 -7.64 15.73
N GLY A 216 14.23 -6.50 16.02
CA GLY A 216 14.85 -5.36 16.69
C GLY A 216 15.05 -5.64 18.18
N ILE A 217 16.26 -5.43 18.70
CA ILE A 217 16.63 -5.84 20.07
C ILE A 217 17.26 -4.74 20.94
N ALA A 218 17.61 -3.59 20.36
CA ALA A 218 18.07 -2.44 21.12
C ALA A 218 16.88 -1.70 21.75
N PRO A 219 17.07 -0.88 22.81
CA PRO A 219 15.96 -0.21 23.48
C PRO A 219 15.07 0.65 22.58
N TRP A 220 15.61 1.20 21.48
CA TRP A 220 14.82 2.00 20.53
C TRP A 220 14.09 1.13 19.49
N SER A 221 14.68 -0.01 19.07
CA SER A 221 14.13 -0.91 18.05
C SER A 221 13.33 -2.10 18.60
N GLN A 222 13.23 -2.25 19.92
CA GLN A 222 12.76 -3.47 20.60
C GLN A 222 11.40 -4.00 20.09
N GLU A 223 11.41 -5.21 19.53
CA GLU A 223 10.24 -5.91 19.00
C GLU A 223 9.88 -7.16 19.84
N PRO A 224 8.63 -7.66 19.76
CA PRO A 224 8.27 -8.97 20.32
C PRO A 224 9.02 -10.08 19.59
N GLN A 225 9.83 -10.85 20.32
CA GLN A 225 10.65 -11.92 19.75
C GLN A 225 10.20 -13.32 20.19
N ALA A 226 10.39 -14.30 19.30
CA ALA A 226 10.33 -15.71 19.66
C ALA A 226 11.66 -16.16 20.31
N GLU A 227 11.62 -17.23 21.09
CA GLU A 227 12.83 -17.84 21.66
C GLU A 227 13.67 -18.50 20.54
N PRO A 228 15.00 -18.32 20.51
CA PRO A 228 15.88 -19.06 19.60
C PRO A 228 15.80 -20.56 19.89
N GLY A 229 15.47 -21.36 18.88
CA GLY A 229 15.37 -22.81 19.01
C GLY A 229 16.73 -23.50 19.10
N PRO A 230 16.80 -24.75 19.60
CA PRO A 230 18.04 -25.50 19.60
C PRO A 230 18.50 -25.74 18.16
N GLY A 231 19.76 -25.41 17.89
CA GLY A 231 20.42 -25.47 16.59
C GLY A 231 20.24 -24.22 15.72
N ALA A 232 19.63 -23.16 16.24
CA ALA A 232 19.49 -21.89 15.52
C ALA A 232 20.84 -21.17 15.34
N TRP A 233 20.98 -20.50 14.19
CA TRP A 233 22.02 -19.51 13.92
C TRP A 233 21.48 -18.11 14.21
N ILE A 234 22.28 -17.27 14.87
CA ILE A 234 21.98 -15.86 15.14
C ILE A 234 23.04 -15.01 14.45
N TRP A 235 22.61 -14.17 13.51
CA TRP A 235 23.41 -13.12 12.88
C TRP A 235 23.07 -11.77 13.52
N ALA A 236 24.09 -11.06 14.00
CA ALA A 236 23.93 -9.92 14.91
C ALA A 236 25.03 -8.85 14.68
N PRO A 237 25.04 -8.18 13.51
CA PRO A 237 26.01 -7.14 13.22
C PRO A 237 25.82 -5.92 14.14
N SER A 238 26.89 -5.28 14.59
CA SER A 238 26.73 -3.98 15.25
C SER A 238 26.33 -2.91 14.23
N ARG A 239 25.74 -1.83 14.75
CA ARG A 239 25.44 -0.62 13.98
C ARG A 239 26.66 0.03 13.32
N GLN A 240 27.88 -0.31 13.73
CA GLN A 240 29.11 0.25 13.15
C GLN A 240 29.56 -0.46 11.86
N MET A 241 29.06 -1.67 11.58
CA MET A 241 29.45 -2.43 10.38
C MET A 241 28.94 -1.81 9.06
N GLY A 242 27.85 -1.05 9.11
CA GLY A 242 27.21 -0.47 7.91
C GLY A 242 26.64 -1.49 6.92
N ILE A 243 26.45 -2.75 7.33
CA ILE A 243 25.84 -3.81 6.51
C ILE A 243 24.34 -3.51 6.34
N SER A 244 23.85 -3.60 5.09
CA SER A 244 22.43 -3.34 4.79
C SER A 244 21.52 -4.44 5.34
N ASN A 245 20.27 -4.08 5.67
CA ASN A 245 19.25 -5.06 6.08
C ASN A 245 19.05 -6.15 5.01
N THR A 246 19.04 -5.77 3.72
CA THR A 246 18.92 -6.69 2.58
C THR A 246 20.08 -7.68 2.49
N THR A 247 21.31 -7.25 2.79
CA THR A 247 22.49 -8.14 2.87
C THR A 247 22.34 -9.13 4.01
N SER A 248 21.95 -8.65 5.19
CA SER A 248 21.70 -9.50 6.37
C SER A 248 20.51 -10.47 6.18
N ASP A 249 19.44 -10.05 5.49
CA ASP A 249 18.32 -10.92 5.10
C ASP A 249 18.80 -12.03 4.15
N ASN A 250 19.62 -11.71 3.15
CA ASN A 250 20.22 -12.69 2.22
C ASN A 250 21.16 -13.67 2.96
N LEU A 251 22.01 -13.16 3.87
CA LEU A 251 22.90 -13.97 4.69
C LEU A 251 22.11 -14.92 5.60
N ALA A 252 21.10 -14.42 6.32
CA ALA A 252 20.26 -15.24 7.21
C ALA A 252 19.56 -16.38 6.46
N ARG A 253 19.03 -16.11 5.26
CA ARG A 253 18.47 -17.16 4.38
C ARG A 253 19.49 -18.20 3.98
N PHE A 254 20.73 -17.78 3.70
CA PHE A 254 21.79 -18.72 3.36
C PHE A 254 22.22 -19.56 4.58
N LEU A 255 22.31 -18.97 5.78
CA LEU A 255 22.53 -19.71 7.03
C LEU A 255 21.41 -20.72 7.31
N ALA A 256 20.17 -20.41 6.96
CA ALA A 256 19.04 -21.35 7.06
C ALA A 256 19.17 -22.60 6.16
N THR A 257 20.03 -22.57 5.14
CA THR A 257 20.35 -23.75 4.31
C THR A 257 21.43 -24.65 4.93
N GLN A 258 22.11 -24.20 5.99
CA GLN A 258 23.20 -24.92 6.63
C GLN A 258 22.71 -25.93 7.68
N GLU A 259 23.63 -26.75 8.17
CA GLU A 259 23.45 -27.57 9.37
C GLU A 259 23.62 -26.72 10.65
N PRO A 260 23.06 -27.12 11.80
CA PRO A 260 23.36 -26.49 13.08
C PRO A 260 24.88 -26.47 13.36
N GLY A 261 25.41 -25.36 13.89
CA GLY A 261 26.85 -25.19 14.09
C GLY A 261 27.51 -26.28 14.94
N GLU A 262 26.75 -26.88 15.87
CA GLU A 262 27.13 -28.04 16.69
C GLU A 262 27.65 -29.25 15.89
N PHE A 263 27.15 -29.45 14.67
CA PHE A 263 27.50 -30.56 13.78
C PHE A 263 28.42 -30.15 12.63
N MET A 264 28.38 -28.87 12.23
CA MET A 264 29.13 -28.34 11.08
C MET A 264 30.53 -27.79 11.46
N LEU A 265 30.71 -27.32 12.69
CA LEU A 265 31.93 -26.60 13.11
C LEU A 265 32.95 -27.53 13.79
N PRO A 266 34.26 -27.21 13.74
CA PRO A 266 35.29 -27.94 14.46
C PRO A 266 35.04 -28.04 15.97
N ALA A 267 35.43 -29.15 16.59
CA ALA A 267 35.19 -29.45 18.00
C ALA A 267 35.76 -28.44 19.02
N GLU A 268 36.69 -27.58 18.59
CA GLU A 268 37.22 -26.48 19.40
C GLU A 268 36.30 -25.26 19.41
N GLN A 269 35.53 -25.04 18.32
CA GLN A 269 34.55 -23.96 18.16
C GLN A 269 33.15 -24.33 18.70
N THR A 270 32.87 -25.62 18.89
CA THR A 270 31.59 -26.12 19.46
C THR A 270 31.59 -26.23 20.99
N ARG A 271 32.64 -25.73 21.68
CA ARG A 271 32.68 -25.62 23.15
C ARG A 271 31.65 -24.59 23.65
N ALA A 272 30.45 -25.08 23.96
CA ALA A 272 29.29 -24.26 24.29
C ALA A 272 29.49 -23.39 25.54
N VAL A 273 29.33 -22.06 25.39
CA VAL A 273 29.32 -21.10 26.50
C VAL A 273 27.98 -21.19 27.26
N THR A 274 28.04 -21.19 28.59
CA THR A 274 26.85 -21.23 29.45
C THR A 274 26.09 -19.90 29.41
N VAL A 275 24.90 -19.92 28.81
CA VAL A 275 23.95 -18.79 28.84
C VAL A 275 23.42 -18.58 30.25
N ARG A 276 23.26 -17.32 30.65
CA ARG A 276 22.55 -16.92 31.88
C ARG A 276 21.33 -16.11 31.50
N LEU A 277 20.16 -16.54 31.95
CA LEU A 277 18.92 -15.78 31.80
C LEU A 277 19.06 -14.43 32.53
N ALA A 278 18.91 -13.32 31.82
CA ALA A 278 18.57 -12.07 32.47
C ALA A 278 17.14 -12.17 33.04
N GLY A 279 16.89 -11.58 34.20
CA GLY A 279 15.56 -11.52 34.83
C GLY A 279 14.58 -10.56 34.13
N THR A 280 14.71 -10.37 32.82
CA THR A 280 13.95 -9.41 32.03
C THR A 280 12.59 -9.97 31.63
N GLU A 281 11.53 -9.18 31.82
CA GLU A 281 10.22 -9.46 31.19
C GLU A 281 10.37 -9.53 29.66
N ARG A 282 9.53 -10.35 29.01
CA ARG A 282 9.62 -10.56 27.55
C ARG A 282 9.45 -9.21 26.79
N PRO A 283 10.30 -8.93 25.78
CA PRO A 283 10.15 -7.78 24.90
C PRO A 283 8.76 -7.65 24.29
N ASP A 284 8.27 -6.42 24.20
CA ASP A 284 7.07 -6.04 23.45
C ASP A 284 7.38 -4.84 22.55
N GLY A 285 6.60 -4.69 21.48
CA GLY A 285 6.68 -3.57 20.55
C GLY A 285 6.14 -2.28 21.18
N LEU A 286 6.43 -1.13 20.58
CA LEU A 286 5.87 0.14 21.04
C LEU A 286 4.37 0.20 20.74
N ARG A 287 3.54 0.24 21.78
CA ARG A 287 2.07 0.27 21.69
C ARG A 287 1.57 1.67 21.37
N LEU A 288 1.66 2.04 20.08
CA LEU A 288 1.09 3.29 19.58
C LEU A 288 -0.42 3.38 19.83
N SER A 289 -0.92 4.58 20.13
CA SER A 289 -2.34 4.86 20.43
C SER A 289 -2.73 6.24 19.90
N ALA A 290 -4.03 6.48 19.74
CA ALA A 290 -4.56 7.77 19.28
C ALA A 290 -4.42 8.86 20.36
N SER A 291 -4.27 10.09 19.87
CA SER A 291 -4.59 11.36 20.54
C SER A 291 -6.10 11.63 20.50
N ASP A 292 -6.56 12.63 21.24
CA ASP A 292 -7.97 13.09 21.24
C ASP A 292 -8.43 13.59 19.87
N TRP A 293 -7.45 13.94 19.02
CA TRP A 293 -7.58 14.42 17.65
C TRP A 293 -7.54 13.28 16.60
N GLY A 294 -7.36 12.03 17.04
CA GLY A 294 -7.36 10.78 16.27
C GLY A 294 -5.97 10.32 15.78
N GLU A 295 -5.06 11.25 15.52
CA GLU A 295 -3.70 10.97 15.03
C GLU A 295 -2.84 10.29 16.11
N ILE A 296 -1.76 9.57 15.75
CA ILE A 296 -0.88 8.95 16.76
C ILE A 296 -0.20 10.03 17.62
N GLY A 297 -0.49 10.03 18.92
CA GLY A 297 -0.12 11.10 19.84
C GLY A 297 -0.30 10.76 21.33
N LEU A 298 -0.18 11.76 22.19
CA LEU A 298 -0.37 11.62 23.64
C LEU A 298 -1.85 11.80 24.03
N LEU A 299 -2.29 13.03 24.33
CA LEU A 299 -3.69 13.39 24.54
C LEU A 299 -4.05 14.49 23.54
N GLN A 300 -3.76 15.75 23.85
CA GLN A 300 -3.97 16.88 22.95
C GLN A 300 -2.87 16.97 21.87
N THR A 301 -1.69 16.41 22.13
CA THR A 301 -0.48 16.57 21.32
C THR A 301 -0.16 15.39 20.39
N PRO A 302 0.43 15.65 19.20
CA PRO A 302 0.90 14.63 18.29
C PRO A 302 2.24 14.03 18.73
N THR A 303 2.59 12.87 18.17
CA THR A 303 3.95 12.31 18.22
C THR A 303 4.49 12.10 16.81
N ALA A 304 5.81 12.02 16.66
CA ALA A 304 6.46 11.72 15.38
C ALA A 304 6.20 10.27 14.90
N ARG A 305 5.61 9.42 15.75
CA ARG A 305 5.33 8.01 15.50
C ARG A 305 4.33 7.80 14.36
N MET A 306 4.50 6.70 13.66
CA MET A 306 3.70 6.22 12.52
C MET A 306 3.36 4.75 12.76
N THR A 307 2.19 4.30 12.33
CA THR A 307 1.82 2.87 12.32
C THR A 307 2.29 2.18 11.04
N SER A 308 1.94 0.91 10.86
CA SER A 308 2.21 0.14 9.64
C SER A 308 1.37 0.62 8.45
N SER A 309 1.95 0.58 7.25
CA SER A 309 1.25 0.89 6.01
C SER A 309 -0.03 0.06 5.86
N GLY A 310 -1.19 0.71 5.77
CA GLY A 310 -2.51 0.06 5.70
C GLY A 310 -3.34 0.11 6.98
N ASP A 311 -2.75 0.54 8.11
CA ASP A 311 -3.48 0.82 9.35
C ASP A 311 -4.55 1.89 9.16
N VAL A 312 -5.73 1.62 9.72
CA VAL A 312 -6.87 2.53 9.79
C VAL A 312 -7.44 2.54 11.20
N ARG A 313 -7.67 3.75 11.71
CA ARG A 313 -8.18 4.00 13.06
C ARG A 313 -9.45 4.80 13.01
N LEU A 314 -10.52 4.22 13.54
CA LEU A 314 -11.77 4.92 13.87
C LEU A 314 -11.67 5.31 15.34
N HIS A 315 -11.53 6.60 15.62
CA HIS A 315 -11.39 7.10 16.99
C HIS A 315 -12.46 8.13 17.31
N VAL A 316 -13.08 8.01 18.49
CA VAL A 316 -14.06 8.95 19.03
C VAL A 316 -13.61 9.41 20.42
N SER A 317 -13.55 10.72 20.64
CA SER A 317 -13.22 11.35 21.93
C SER A 317 -14.31 12.31 22.39
N LYS A 318 -14.44 12.48 23.71
CA LYS A 318 -15.19 13.57 24.34
C LYS A 318 -14.28 14.30 25.33
N VAL A 319 -14.06 15.59 25.06
CA VAL A 319 -13.23 16.51 25.84
C VAL A 319 -14.01 17.81 25.96
N ALA A 320 -14.79 18.00 27.03
CA ALA A 320 -15.80 19.06 27.09
C ALA A 320 -15.24 20.47 26.76
N PRO A 321 -15.87 21.26 25.87
CA PRO A 321 -17.18 21.02 25.22
C PRO A 321 -17.14 20.08 24.00
N TYR A 322 -15.96 19.76 23.48
CA TYR A 322 -15.75 19.10 22.19
C TYR A 322 -16.11 17.59 22.18
N THR A 323 -16.66 17.12 21.07
CA THR A 323 -16.76 15.69 20.71
C THR A 323 -16.12 15.50 19.35
N SER A 324 -15.05 14.71 19.23
CA SER A 324 -14.38 14.49 17.94
C SER A 324 -14.61 13.06 17.46
N GLY A 325 -15.13 12.91 16.24
CA GLY A 325 -15.18 11.64 15.50
C GLY A 325 -14.17 11.69 14.36
N THR A 326 -13.28 10.70 14.29
CA THR A 326 -12.08 10.74 13.43
C THR A 326 -11.87 9.44 12.67
N VAL A 327 -11.33 9.56 11.46
CA VAL A 327 -10.87 8.44 10.63
C VAL A 327 -9.46 8.74 10.15
N MET A 328 -8.47 8.02 10.69
CA MET A 328 -7.06 8.15 10.32
C MET A 328 -6.61 6.96 9.46
N PHE A 329 -5.77 7.23 8.48
CA PHE A 329 -5.24 6.27 7.50
C PHE A 329 -3.72 6.42 7.38
N GLN A 330 -2.98 5.34 7.65
CA GLN A 330 -1.53 5.26 7.45
C GLN A 330 -1.25 4.75 6.02
N ARG A 331 -1.36 5.63 5.01
CA ARG A 331 -1.24 5.23 3.59
C ARG A 331 0.15 4.68 3.24
N PHE A 332 1.20 5.23 3.87
CA PHE A 332 2.58 4.75 3.82
C PHE A 332 3.22 4.84 5.20
N GLU A 333 4.34 4.15 5.45
CA GLU A 333 5.12 4.19 6.71
C GLU A 333 5.74 5.57 7.04
N TRP A 334 5.55 6.55 6.15
CA TRP A 334 5.95 7.95 6.33
C TRP A 334 4.78 8.93 6.22
N LEU A 335 3.57 8.47 5.90
CA LEU A 335 2.39 9.29 5.60
C LEU A 335 1.18 8.82 6.43
N GLU A 336 0.83 9.58 7.47
CA GLU A 336 -0.45 9.49 8.17
C GLU A 336 -1.35 10.63 7.68
N THR A 337 -2.59 10.31 7.32
CA THR A 337 -3.59 11.28 6.82
C THR A 337 -4.96 10.93 7.38
N GLY A 338 -5.81 11.92 7.66
CA GLY A 338 -7.17 11.61 8.09
C GLY A 338 -8.13 12.79 8.12
N PHE A 339 -9.32 12.48 8.61
CA PHE A 339 -10.49 13.35 8.57
C PHE A 339 -11.16 13.36 9.93
N ARG A 340 -11.58 14.54 10.38
CA ARG A 340 -12.25 14.73 11.67
C ARG A 340 -13.53 15.52 11.49
N TYR A 341 -14.54 15.14 12.26
CA TYR A 341 -15.69 16.00 12.58
C TYR A 341 -15.63 16.32 14.07
N THR A 342 -15.64 17.62 14.41
CA THR A 342 -15.64 18.07 15.81
C THR A 342 -16.93 18.81 16.12
N ASP A 343 -17.74 18.22 16.99
CA ASP A 343 -18.93 18.82 17.59
C ASP A 343 -18.54 19.78 18.72
N VAL A 344 -19.00 21.02 18.63
CA VAL A 344 -18.78 22.06 19.64
C VAL A 344 -20.09 22.24 20.41
N ALA A 345 -20.32 21.42 21.42
CA ALA A 345 -21.62 21.29 22.09
C ALA A 345 -22.14 22.58 22.78
N ASN A 346 -21.29 23.60 22.97
CA ASN A 346 -21.64 24.91 23.55
C ASN A 346 -21.65 26.07 22.52
N ARG A 347 -21.72 25.76 21.22
CA ARG A 347 -21.92 26.70 20.11
C ARG A 347 -22.99 26.15 19.15
N LEU A 348 -23.82 27.02 18.58
CA LEU A 348 -24.88 26.65 17.62
C LEU A 348 -24.51 27.12 16.21
N TYR A 349 -25.06 26.47 15.19
CA TYR A 349 -25.03 27.01 13.82
C TYR A 349 -25.85 28.30 13.63
N GLY A 350 -26.82 28.53 14.51
CA GLY A 350 -27.69 29.70 14.51
C GLY A 350 -29.07 29.44 13.87
N PRO A 351 -30.08 30.28 14.20
CA PRO A 351 -31.48 29.99 13.91
C PRO A 351 -31.81 29.85 12.42
N SER A 352 -31.09 30.58 11.56
CA SER A 352 -31.31 30.62 10.10
C SER A 352 -30.68 29.45 9.33
N ILE A 353 -29.88 28.59 9.98
CA ILE A 353 -29.18 27.46 9.34
C ILE A 353 -29.68 26.13 9.87
N ALA A 354 -29.71 25.95 11.20
CA ALA A 354 -30.03 24.66 11.82
C ALA A 354 -30.68 24.76 13.22
N GLY A 355 -31.27 25.91 13.58
CA GLY A 355 -32.02 26.06 14.82
C GLY A 355 -31.17 25.84 16.08
N ASP A 356 -31.48 24.76 16.80
CA ASP A 356 -30.85 24.31 18.04
C ASP A 356 -29.66 23.35 17.84
N GLN A 357 -29.31 22.98 16.61
CA GLN A 357 -28.20 22.06 16.37
C GLN A 357 -26.84 22.70 16.69
N SER A 358 -26.04 22.01 17.51
CA SER A 358 -24.67 22.41 17.83
C SER A 358 -23.75 22.45 16.60
N TYR A 359 -22.78 23.36 16.62
CA TYR A 359 -21.82 23.57 15.54
C TYR A 359 -20.99 22.29 15.27
N LYS A 360 -20.62 22.05 14.01
CA LYS A 360 -19.71 20.96 13.60
C LYS A 360 -18.60 21.55 12.75
N ASP A 361 -17.36 21.41 13.19
CA ASP A 361 -16.20 21.61 12.33
C ASP A 361 -15.88 20.34 11.53
N LYS A 362 -15.18 20.51 10.40
CA LYS A 362 -14.66 19.46 9.53
C LYS A 362 -13.18 19.76 9.28
N SER A 363 -12.28 18.84 9.61
CA SER A 363 -10.84 19.01 9.32
C SER A 363 -10.30 17.92 8.38
N ILE A 364 -9.19 18.26 7.73
CA ILE A 364 -8.30 17.34 7.03
C ILE A 364 -6.93 17.48 7.69
N ASP A 365 -6.35 16.38 8.15
CA ASP A 365 -5.11 16.35 8.92
C ASP A 365 -4.05 15.49 8.21
N LEU A 366 -2.79 15.92 8.28
CA LEU A 366 -1.65 15.37 7.54
C LEU A 366 -0.40 15.33 8.43
N LYS A 367 0.29 14.19 8.47
CA LYS A 367 1.60 14.04 9.15
C LYS A 367 2.59 13.28 8.26
N LEU A 368 3.80 13.83 8.16
CA LEU A 368 4.89 13.41 7.30
C LEU A 368 6.11 13.07 8.15
N ARG A 369 6.61 11.83 8.09
CA ARG A 369 7.85 11.42 8.76
C ARG A 369 9.04 11.88 7.92
N LEU A 370 9.80 12.85 8.43
CA LEU A 370 11.01 13.38 7.80
C LEU A 370 12.24 12.52 8.10
N HIS A 371 12.28 11.86 9.26
CA HIS A 371 13.41 11.03 9.70
C HIS A 371 12.91 9.81 10.49
N ALA A 372 13.49 8.63 10.25
CA ALA A 372 13.22 7.44 11.06
C ALA A 372 13.92 7.54 12.43
N GLU A 373 13.50 6.76 13.43
CA GLU A 373 14.37 6.61 14.61
C GLU A 373 15.62 5.80 14.21
N THR A 374 16.77 6.17 14.76
CA THR A 374 17.99 5.36 14.73
C THR A 374 18.54 5.23 16.15
N ALA A 375 19.62 4.47 16.35
CA ALA A 375 20.23 4.36 17.69
C ALA A 375 20.56 5.72 18.30
N LEU A 376 21.06 6.68 17.50
CA LEU A 376 21.41 8.02 17.95
C LEU A 376 20.29 9.03 17.68
N GLY A 377 19.83 9.16 16.43
CA GLY A 377 18.83 10.15 16.03
C GLY A 377 17.40 9.84 16.51
N PRO A 378 16.57 10.85 16.79
CA PRO A 378 15.14 10.67 17.04
C PRO A 378 14.37 10.45 15.72
N GLN A 379 13.17 9.87 15.82
CA GLN A 379 12.19 9.94 14.73
C GLN A 379 11.64 11.37 14.64
N ILE A 380 11.60 11.96 13.45
CA ILE A 380 11.13 13.35 13.25
C ILE A 380 9.93 13.34 12.30
N ALA A 381 8.88 14.10 12.64
CA ALA A 381 7.75 14.33 11.75
C ALA A 381 7.34 15.81 11.71
N LEU A 382 6.91 16.25 10.54
CA LEU A 382 6.20 17.49 10.29
C LEU A 382 4.71 17.16 10.15
N GLY A 383 3.83 17.90 10.82
CA GLY A 383 2.40 17.68 10.71
C GLY A 383 1.58 18.96 10.72
N MET A 384 0.35 18.83 10.25
CA MET A 384 -0.57 19.92 9.96
C MET A 384 -1.99 19.45 10.23
N ARG A 385 -2.69 20.12 11.15
CA ARG A 385 -4.11 19.90 11.44
C ARG A 385 -4.95 20.92 10.67
N ASP A 386 -6.10 20.51 10.17
CA ASP A 386 -7.08 21.38 9.51
C ASP A 386 -6.51 22.17 8.30
N ILE A 387 -5.85 21.46 7.36
CA ILE A 387 -5.26 22.07 6.15
C ILE A 387 -6.25 22.36 5.02
N GLY A 388 -7.46 21.78 5.11
CA GLY A 388 -8.48 21.86 4.06
C GLY A 388 -9.91 21.90 4.58
N GLY A 389 -10.09 22.10 5.88
CA GLY A 389 -11.36 22.30 6.54
C GLY A 389 -11.74 23.78 6.62
N THR A 390 -12.27 24.20 7.77
CA THR A 390 -12.70 25.59 8.03
C THR A 390 -11.56 26.49 8.55
N GLY A 391 -10.47 25.91 9.05
CA GLY A 391 -9.33 26.62 9.63
C GLY A 391 -9.48 26.97 11.12
N LEU A 392 -10.55 26.54 11.79
CA LEU A 392 -10.79 26.82 13.22
C LEU A 392 -9.73 26.17 14.13
N PHE A 393 -9.33 24.92 13.84
CA PHE A 393 -8.32 24.20 14.64
C PHE A 393 -6.95 24.13 13.93
N SER A 394 -6.76 24.98 12.93
CA SER A 394 -5.52 25.11 12.12
C SER A 394 -4.29 25.17 13.01
N SER A 395 -3.42 24.18 12.83
CA SER A 395 -2.17 24.03 13.57
C SER A 395 -1.09 23.43 12.69
N GLU A 396 0.15 23.87 12.83
CA GLU A 396 1.31 23.20 12.23
C GLU A 396 2.31 22.83 13.33
N TYR A 397 3.04 21.73 13.15
CA TYR A 397 4.01 21.27 14.13
C TYR A 397 5.21 20.54 13.54
N LEU A 398 6.35 20.67 14.20
CA LEU A 398 7.51 19.79 14.05
C LEU A 398 7.72 19.06 15.37
N VAL A 399 7.78 17.73 15.35
CA VAL A 399 7.90 16.88 16.54
C VAL A 399 8.99 15.82 16.36
N ALA A 400 9.74 15.57 17.43
CA ALA A 400 10.75 14.53 17.53
C ALA A 400 10.37 13.52 18.63
N ASN A 401 10.57 12.22 18.37
CA ASN A 401 10.37 11.14 19.36
C ASN A 401 11.64 10.31 19.55
N LYS A 402 11.83 9.80 20.78
CA LYS A 402 12.88 8.83 21.13
C LYS A 402 12.31 7.75 22.06
N ARG A 403 12.63 6.47 21.80
CA ARG A 403 12.22 5.31 22.60
C ARG A 403 13.41 4.72 23.38
N TRP A 404 13.15 4.30 24.61
CA TRP A 404 14.06 3.47 25.41
C TRP A 404 13.28 2.38 26.16
N GLY A 405 13.13 1.24 25.48
CA GLY A 405 12.43 0.05 25.95
C GLY A 405 10.92 0.26 25.99
N ASN A 406 10.38 0.35 27.20
CA ASN A 406 8.95 0.57 27.44
C ASN A 406 8.57 2.04 27.66
N TRP A 407 9.51 2.97 27.44
CA TRP A 407 9.31 4.41 27.46
C TRP A 407 9.48 5.00 26.06
N ASP A 408 8.64 5.95 25.68
CA ASP A 408 8.77 6.76 24.46
C ASP A 408 8.39 8.20 24.79
N ALA A 409 9.28 9.14 24.50
CA ALA A 409 9.05 10.57 24.75
C ALA A 409 9.04 11.37 23.45
N SER A 410 8.23 12.43 23.46
CA SER A 410 8.11 13.40 22.38
C SER A 410 8.46 14.80 22.86
N LEU A 411 9.14 15.58 22.02
CA LEU A 411 9.29 17.02 22.16
C LEU A 411 8.99 17.66 20.80
N GLY A 412 8.15 18.70 20.80
CA GLY A 412 7.75 19.37 19.57
C GLY A 412 7.59 20.88 19.74
N LEU A 413 7.58 21.55 18.59
CA LEU A 413 7.30 22.97 18.45
C LEU A 413 6.07 23.12 17.56
N GLY A 414 5.07 23.84 18.04
CA GLY A 414 3.81 24.08 17.33
C GLY A 414 3.57 25.55 17.01
N TRP A 415 2.70 25.78 16.02
CA TRP A 415 2.12 27.06 15.63
C TRP A 415 0.61 26.90 15.46
N GLY A 416 -0.15 27.99 15.58
CA GLY A 416 -1.61 27.97 15.47
C GLY A 416 -2.31 27.47 16.74
N TYR A 417 -3.46 26.83 16.59
CA TYR A 417 -4.35 26.47 17.70
C TYR A 417 -3.66 25.67 18.82
N MET A 418 -2.91 24.61 18.47
CA MET A 418 -2.20 23.77 19.44
C MET A 418 -1.06 24.49 20.20
N ALA A 419 -0.76 25.73 19.84
CA ALA A 419 0.33 26.55 20.36
C ALA A 419 -0.14 27.91 20.89
N GLY A 420 -1.43 28.03 21.25
CA GLY A 420 -2.07 29.28 21.67
C GLY A 420 -1.34 30.05 22.79
N ARG A 421 -0.50 29.39 23.60
CA ARG A 421 0.36 30.05 24.61
C ARG A 421 1.40 31.00 24.03
N GLY A 422 1.85 30.77 22.79
CA GLY A 422 2.83 31.61 22.10
C GLY A 422 4.13 31.90 22.89
N ASN A 423 4.58 30.97 23.74
CA ASN A 423 5.62 31.22 24.73
C ASN A 423 7.05 31.29 24.16
N LEU A 424 7.22 31.07 22.86
CA LEU A 424 8.47 31.28 22.13
C LEU A 424 8.26 32.28 20.97
N LYS A 425 9.26 33.14 20.75
CA LYS A 425 9.38 33.84 19.46
C LYS A 425 9.52 32.79 18.36
N ASN A 426 8.85 32.99 17.22
CA ASN A 426 8.95 32.11 16.07
C ASN A 426 10.42 31.97 15.62
N PRO A 427 11.00 30.75 15.56
CA PRO A 427 12.36 30.58 15.08
C PRO A 427 12.51 30.96 13.60
N LEU A 428 11.45 30.91 12.81
CA LEU A 428 11.48 31.29 11.39
C LEU A 428 11.59 32.80 11.16
N SER A 429 11.44 33.63 12.19
CA SER A 429 11.64 35.08 12.09
C SER A 429 13.08 35.49 11.78
N VAL A 430 14.05 34.57 11.85
CA VAL A 430 15.41 34.78 11.32
C VAL A 430 15.44 34.84 9.79
N LEU A 431 14.44 34.27 9.12
CA LEU A 431 14.28 34.35 7.66
C LEU A 431 13.66 35.69 7.27
N GLY A 432 12.66 36.17 8.01
CA GLY A 432 12.09 37.50 7.81
C GLY A 432 10.94 37.88 8.75
N ASN A 433 10.67 39.18 8.84
CA ASN A 433 9.67 39.76 9.77
C ASN A 433 8.22 39.34 9.51
N ALA A 434 7.90 38.73 8.36
CA ALA A 434 6.56 38.19 8.09
C ALA A 434 6.16 37.11 9.10
N PHE A 435 7.09 36.19 9.42
CA PHE A 435 6.89 35.07 10.33
C PHE A 435 6.52 35.48 11.77
N ASP A 436 6.79 36.72 12.18
CA ASP A 436 6.45 37.23 13.53
C ASP A 436 4.94 37.36 13.76
N LYS A 437 4.11 37.38 12.70
CA LYS A 437 2.65 37.58 12.82
C LYS A 437 1.88 36.55 12.00
N ARG A 438 1.11 35.69 12.67
CA ARG A 438 0.07 34.88 12.02
C ARG A 438 -1.03 35.83 11.54
N ALA A 439 -1.32 35.82 10.25
CA ALA A 439 -2.59 36.39 9.79
C ALA A 439 -3.74 35.67 10.52
N PRO A 440 -4.79 36.36 10.99
CA PRO A 440 -5.96 35.68 11.55
C PRO A 440 -6.49 34.69 10.51
N PRO A 441 -6.89 33.46 10.90
CA PRO A 441 -7.42 32.50 9.94
C PRO A 441 -8.59 33.14 9.21
N THR A 442 -8.56 33.12 7.89
CA THR A 442 -9.72 33.48 7.07
C THR A 442 -10.76 32.40 7.28
N VAL A 443 -11.65 32.63 8.25
CA VAL A 443 -12.85 31.81 8.52
C VAL A 443 -13.87 32.03 7.39
N GLY A 444 -13.46 31.61 6.19
CA GLY A 444 -14.32 31.44 5.04
C GLY A 444 -14.98 30.07 5.08
N GLN A 445 -15.59 29.69 3.97
CA GLN A 445 -16.31 28.42 3.87
C GLN A 445 -15.36 27.20 3.73
N GLY A 446 -14.04 27.43 3.67
CA GLY A 446 -13.02 26.37 3.72
C GLY A 446 -12.59 25.81 2.36
N GLY A 447 -11.62 24.89 2.41
CA GLY A 447 -11.04 24.23 1.23
C GLY A 447 -10.06 25.07 0.40
N VAL A 448 -9.62 26.23 0.91
CA VAL A 448 -8.46 26.98 0.41
C VAL A 448 -7.30 26.75 1.39
N VAL A 449 -6.17 26.22 0.91
CA VAL A 449 -4.98 26.01 1.75
C VAL A 449 -4.41 27.37 2.16
N ASN A 450 -4.57 27.75 3.43
CA ASN A 450 -4.17 29.06 3.92
C ASN A 450 -2.66 29.13 4.21
N GLY A 451 -1.84 29.12 3.16
CA GLY A 451 -0.40 29.38 3.25
C GLY A 451 -0.04 30.76 3.83
N GLN A 452 -1.03 31.63 4.13
CA GLN A 452 -0.80 32.92 4.79
C GLN A 452 -0.55 32.80 6.29
N SER A 453 -1.03 31.73 6.92
CA SER A 453 -0.91 31.53 8.37
C SER A 453 0.10 30.45 8.77
N MET A 454 0.52 29.59 7.83
CA MET A 454 1.32 28.40 8.18
C MET A 454 2.71 28.76 8.72
N PHE A 455 3.07 28.19 9.86
CA PHE A 455 4.32 28.45 10.58
C PHE A 455 4.57 29.93 10.91
N HIS A 456 3.51 30.75 10.93
CA HIS A 456 3.56 32.18 11.30
C HIS A 456 2.99 32.42 12.70
N GLY A 457 3.44 33.53 13.31
CA GLY A 457 3.11 33.95 14.67
C GLY A 457 3.95 33.27 15.75
N PRO A 458 3.77 33.64 17.02
CA PRO A 458 4.43 33.00 18.15
C PRO A 458 4.23 31.48 18.14
N ALA A 459 5.27 30.77 18.58
CA ALA A 459 5.28 29.32 18.66
C ALA A 459 5.20 28.87 20.12
N ALA A 460 4.87 27.59 20.37
CA ALA A 460 4.91 27.01 21.70
C ALA A 460 5.52 25.61 21.71
N LEU A 461 6.23 25.29 22.80
CA LEU A 461 6.68 23.92 23.05
C LEU A 461 5.51 23.06 23.54
N PHE A 462 5.49 21.83 23.05
CA PHE A 462 4.61 20.77 23.53
C PHE A 462 5.39 19.45 23.59
N GLY A 463 4.82 18.43 24.23
CA GLY A 463 5.41 17.09 24.22
C GLY A 463 5.03 16.29 25.45
N GLY A 464 5.89 15.37 25.87
CA GLY A 464 5.64 14.52 27.02
C GLY A 464 6.24 13.14 26.88
N VAL A 465 5.72 12.20 27.65
CA VAL A 465 6.19 10.82 27.71
C VAL A 465 5.04 9.84 27.86
N GLN A 466 5.13 8.71 27.16
CA GLN A 466 4.32 7.52 27.40
C GLN A 466 5.17 6.39 27.97
N TRP A 467 4.56 5.61 28.86
CA TRP A 467 5.08 4.35 29.39
C TRP A 467 4.06 3.25 29.14
N GLN A 468 4.52 2.10 28.63
CA GLN A 468 3.70 0.90 28.50
C GLN A 468 4.07 -0.13 29.57
N SER A 469 3.06 -0.80 30.14
CA SER A 469 3.33 -1.90 31.06
C SER A 469 3.81 -3.14 30.28
N PRO A 470 4.95 -3.77 30.65
CA PRO A 470 5.45 -4.93 29.93
C PRO A 470 4.53 -6.15 30.09
N SER A 471 4.04 -6.37 31.31
CA SER A 471 3.22 -7.52 31.71
C SER A 471 1.71 -7.29 31.73
N SER A 472 1.22 -6.10 31.34
CA SER A 472 -0.22 -5.80 31.29
C SER A 472 -0.57 -4.82 30.16
N PRO A 473 -1.83 -4.78 29.66
CA PRO A 473 -2.21 -4.00 28.47
C PRO A 473 -2.37 -2.48 28.69
N TRP A 474 -1.82 -1.94 29.78
CA TRP A 474 -1.90 -0.51 30.10
C TRP A 474 -0.81 0.31 29.42
N ILE A 475 -1.18 1.53 29.00
CA ILE A 475 -0.27 2.61 28.62
C ILE A 475 -0.62 3.82 29.51
N VAL A 476 0.38 4.49 30.07
CA VAL A 476 0.22 5.70 30.88
C VAL A 476 0.93 6.86 30.18
N LYS A 477 0.32 8.05 30.18
CA LYS A 477 0.78 9.24 29.45
C LYS A 477 0.87 10.44 30.38
N LEU A 478 1.94 11.21 30.26
CA LEU A 478 2.10 12.56 30.81
C LEU A 478 2.42 13.50 29.65
N GLU A 479 1.65 14.56 29.49
CA GLU A 479 1.74 15.52 28.39
C GLU A 479 1.91 16.95 28.92
N LEU A 480 2.67 17.76 28.16
CA LEU A 480 2.80 19.20 28.27
C LEU A 480 2.06 19.85 27.08
N ASP A 481 1.03 20.64 27.38
CA ASP A 481 0.11 21.21 26.40
C ASP A 481 0.50 22.63 25.96
N GLY A 482 0.65 22.82 24.65
CA GLY A 482 1.00 24.11 24.03
C GLY A 482 -0.15 25.11 23.95
N ASN A 483 -1.41 24.70 24.13
CA ASN A 483 -2.58 25.60 24.07
C ASN A 483 -2.93 26.20 25.44
N ASP A 484 -3.38 27.46 25.45
CA ASP A 484 -3.88 28.18 26.63
C ASP A 484 -5.41 28.13 26.78
N TYR A 485 -6.13 27.78 25.71
CA TYR A 485 -7.58 27.81 25.60
C TYR A 485 -8.23 29.18 25.92
N GLN A 486 -7.47 30.28 25.86
CA GLN A 486 -7.94 31.66 26.03
C GLN A 486 -8.15 32.39 24.69
N HIS A 487 -7.76 31.76 23.59
CA HIS A 487 -7.89 32.27 22.23
C HIS A 487 -8.71 31.32 21.34
N GLU A 488 -9.67 30.63 21.96
CA GLU A 488 -10.48 29.59 21.31
C GLU A 488 -11.37 30.18 20.20
N PRO A 489 -11.55 29.46 19.07
CA PRO A 489 -12.34 29.95 17.95
C PRO A 489 -13.79 30.28 18.33
N GLN A 490 -14.41 31.23 17.63
CA GLN A 490 -15.75 31.75 17.96
C GLN A 490 -15.85 32.31 19.41
N GLY A 491 -14.74 32.82 19.96
CA GLY A 491 -14.64 33.34 21.33
C GLY A 491 -15.04 32.30 22.38
N ASN A 492 -14.64 31.04 22.18
CA ASN A 492 -15.12 29.90 22.96
C ASN A 492 -14.21 29.52 24.13
N ASN A 493 -13.66 30.52 24.84
CA ASN A 493 -12.61 30.34 25.84
C ASN A 493 -12.97 29.29 26.91
N GLN A 494 -11.99 28.45 27.26
CA GLN A 494 -12.13 27.36 28.24
C GLN A 494 -11.20 27.55 29.44
N THR A 495 -11.59 27.00 30.59
CA THR A 495 -10.80 27.13 31.82
C THR A 495 -9.65 26.12 31.90
N ALA A 496 -8.42 26.57 31.64
CA ALA A 496 -7.20 25.80 31.86
C ALA A 496 -6.44 26.25 33.11
N LYS A 497 -6.33 25.36 34.10
CA LYS A 497 -5.55 25.54 35.35
C LYS A 497 -4.20 24.84 35.35
N SER A 498 -3.98 23.89 34.42
CA SER A 498 -2.74 23.12 34.29
C SER A 498 -2.15 23.27 32.89
N LEU A 499 -0.82 23.20 32.83
CA LEU A 499 -0.02 22.95 31.62
C LEU A 499 0.12 21.46 31.32
N PHE A 500 -0.09 20.62 32.34
CA PHE A 500 0.11 19.18 32.28
C PHE A 500 -1.23 18.43 32.19
N ASN A 501 -1.30 17.51 31.24
CA ASN A 501 -2.41 16.58 31.02
C ASN A 501 -1.93 15.16 31.37
N PHE A 502 -2.79 14.35 32.00
CA PHE A 502 -2.47 12.99 32.46
C PHE A 502 -3.43 11.99 31.83
N GLY A 503 -2.93 10.84 31.35
CA GLY A 503 -3.73 9.88 30.59
C GLY A 503 -3.42 8.42 30.87
N ALA A 504 -4.42 7.57 30.66
CA ALA A 504 -4.29 6.12 30.66
C ALA A 504 -5.06 5.53 29.47
N VAL A 505 -4.48 4.53 28.81
CA VAL A 505 -5.11 3.76 27.74
C VAL A 505 -5.08 2.28 28.14
N TYR A 506 -6.24 1.62 28.02
CA TYR A 506 -6.41 0.18 28.23
C TYR A 506 -6.62 -0.52 26.89
N ARG A 507 -5.63 -1.31 26.46
CA ARG A 507 -5.69 -2.10 25.22
C ARG A 507 -6.43 -3.40 25.46
N TYR A 508 -7.75 -3.40 25.32
CA TYR A 508 -8.58 -4.60 25.50
C TYR A 508 -8.23 -5.70 24.48
N SER A 509 -7.87 -5.31 23.25
CA SER A 509 -7.36 -6.22 22.22
C SER A 509 -6.47 -5.45 21.23
N PRO A 510 -5.71 -6.11 20.33
CA PRO A 510 -4.96 -5.42 19.27
C PRO A 510 -5.81 -4.49 18.38
N ASN A 511 -7.14 -4.62 18.42
CA ASN A 511 -8.08 -3.85 17.63
C ASN A 511 -8.91 -2.84 18.44
N ILE A 512 -8.80 -2.80 19.77
CA ILE A 512 -9.70 -2.01 20.65
C ILE A 512 -8.93 -1.38 21.82
N ASP A 513 -8.92 -0.05 21.86
CA ASP A 513 -8.46 0.75 23.02
C ASP A 513 -9.61 1.53 23.68
N PHE A 514 -9.54 1.63 25.00
CA PHE A 514 -10.30 2.61 25.79
C PHE A 514 -9.32 3.62 26.41
N SER A 515 -9.58 4.91 26.22
CA SER A 515 -8.76 6.02 26.73
C SER A 515 -9.50 6.80 27.82
N LEU A 516 -8.77 7.20 28.85
CA LEU A 516 -9.21 8.08 29.93
C LEU A 516 -8.14 9.15 30.16
N GLY A 517 -8.52 10.43 30.15
CA GLY A 517 -7.63 11.56 30.39
C GLY A 517 -8.13 12.49 31.50
N PHE A 518 -7.21 13.24 32.10
CA PHE A 518 -7.49 14.41 32.91
C PHE A 518 -6.63 15.57 32.40
N GLU A 519 -7.31 16.53 31.78
CA GLU A 519 -6.74 17.60 30.97
C GLU A 519 -7.07 18.98 31.53
N ARG A 520 -6.26 19.97 31.15
CA ARG A 520 -6.43 21.38 31.52
C ARG A 520 -6.47 21.61 33.05
N GLY A 521 -6.15 20.59 33.86
CA GLY A 521 -6.30 20.60 35.32
C GLY A 521 -7.75 20.68 35.82
N THR A 522 -8.73 20.39 34.95
CA THR A 522 -10.16 20.65 35.24
C THR A 522 -11.12 19.63 34.62
N THR A 523 -10.74 18.97 33.53
CA THR A 523 -11.71 18.28 32.66
C THR A 523 -11.29 16.85 32.40
N PHE A 524 -12.24 15.92 32.43
CA PHE A 524 -12.00 14.52 32.03
C PHE A 524 -12.18 14.35 30.52
N MET A 525 -11.33 13.50 29.94
CA MET A 525 -11.47 12.95 28.60
C MET A 525 -11.89 11.49 28.68
N VAL A 526 -12.79 11.09 27.80
CA VAL A 526 -13.02 9.68 27.47
C VAL A 526 -12.88 9.46 25.97
N GLY A 527 -12.23 8.36 25.58
CA GLY A 527 -11.96 8.04 24.20
C GLY A 527 -12.08 6.55 23.90
N PHE A 528 -12.40 6.22 22.65
CA PHE A 528 -12.55 4.86 22.16
C PHE A 528 -11.91 4.76 20.77
N THR A 529 -11.06 3.75 20.56
CA THR A 529 -10.37 3.53 19.27
C THR A 529 -10.57 2.12 18.77
N LEU A 530 -11.03 1.98 17.53
CA LEU A 530 -10.94 0.75 16.75
C LEU A 530 -9.75 0.84 15.80
N HIS A 531 -8.87 -0.16 15.83
CA HIS A 531 -7.72 -0.29 14.91
C HIS A 531 -7.94 -1.46 13.95
N GLY A 532 -7.56 -1.30 12.68
CA GLY A 532 -7.60 -2.41 11.71
C GLY A 532 -6.78 -2.13 10.45
N GLY A 533 -6.03 -3.14 9.99
CA GLY A 533 -5.28 -3.05 8.73
C GLY A 533 -6.15 -3.36 7.51
N LEU A 534 -6.28 -2.41 6.58
CA LEU A 534 -6.94 -2.64 5.30
C LEU A 534 -6.20 -3.64 4.41
N ASP A 535 -4.89 -3.79 4.63
CA ASP A 535 -3.99 -4.73 3.95
C ASP A 535 -4.14 -6.18 4.45
N THR A 536 -4.40 -6.34 5.75
CA THR A 536 -4.50 -7.63 6.45
C THR A 536 -5.93 -8.13 6.62
N LEU A 537 -6.92 -7.30 6.24
CA LEU A 537 -8.36 -7.59 6.25
C LEU A 537 -8.65 -8.91 5.49
N ARG A 538 -9.25 -9.87 6.21
CA ARG A 538 -9.57 -11.23 5.72
C ARG A 538 -10.74 -11.85 6.45
N SER A 539 -11.38 -12.84 5.83
CA SER A 539 -12.47 -13.64 6.41
C SER A 539 -12.39 -15.09 5.93
N PRO A 540 -12.51 -16.10 6.82
CA PRO A 540 -12.42 -17.50 6.43
C PRO A 540 -13.68 -17.96 5.69
N LYS A 541 -13.51 -18.64 4.55
CA LYS A 541 -14.59 -19.04 3.62
C LYS A 541 -15.37 -20.29 4.10
N LEU A 542 -15.90 -20.22 5.32
CA LEU A 542 -16.61 -21.31 5.99
C LEU A 542 -17.98 -21.66 5.36
N LEU A 543 -18.52 -20.81 4.49
CA LEU A 543 -19.79 -21.01 3.79
C LEU A 543 -19.61 -21.34 2.29
N ASP A 544 -18.37 -21.57 1.85
CA ASP A 544 -18.09 -22.05 0.50
C ASP A 544 -18.26 -23.58 0.41
N PRO A 545 -18.71 -24.11 -0.75
CA PRO A 545 -18.77 -25.55 -0.97
C PRO A 545 -17.35 -26.13 -1.01
N ALA A 546 -17.06 -27.06 -0.09
CA ALA A 546 -15.76 -27.70 0.04
C ALA A 546 -15.31 -28.38 -1.26
N LEU A 547 -14.08 -28.08 -1.70
CA LEU A 547 -13.52 -28.63 -2.93
C LEU A 547 -13.29 -30.15 -2.82
N PRO A 548 -13.47 -30.91 -3.91
CA PRO A 548 -13.07 -32.31 -3.97
C PRO A 548 -11.54 -32.41 -3.88
N PRO A 549 -10.97 -33.42 -3.19
CA PRO A 549 -9.52 -33.58 -3.07
C PRO A 549 -8.91 -33.93 -4.43
N VAL A 550 -7.87 -33.19 -4.82
CA VAL A 550 -7.06 -33.50 -6.02
C VAL A 550 -6.39 -34.87 -5.85
N ARG A 551 -6.42 -35.68 -6.89
CA ARG A 551 -5.83 -37.03 -6.91
C ARG A 551 -4.67 -37.08 -7.90
N PRO A 552 -3.65 -37.94 -7.71
CA PRO A 552 -2.59 -38.10 -8.70
C PRO A 552 -3.06 -38.72 -10.03
N LEU A 553 -4.17 -39.48 -10.01
CA LEU A 553 -4.70 -40.20 -11.17
C LEU A 553 -5.94 -39.49 -11.75
N ALA A 554 -5.91 -39.24 -13.05
CA ALA A 554 -7.04 -38.75 -13.83
C ALA A 554 -8.11 -39.85 -14.06
N PRO A 555 -9.39 -39.48 -14.23
CA PRO A 555 -10.43 -40.39 -14.75
C PRO A 555 -10.07 -40.97 -16.12
N VAL A 556 -10.40 -42.23 -16.38
CA VAL A 556 -10.17 -42.85 -17.71
C VAL A 556 -11.17 -42.33 -18.76
N GLN A 557 -12.38 -41.99 -18.34
CA GLN A 557 -13.50 -41.56 -19.18
C GLN A 557 -14.24 -40.39 -18.52
N LEU A 558 -15.10 -39.71 -19.30
CA LEU A 558 -16.00 -38.65 -18.80
C LEU A 558 -17.05 -39.21 -17.82
N PRO A 559 -17.62 -38.37 -16.93
CA PRO A 559 -18.77 -38.75 -16.12
C PRO A 559 -20.00 -39.09 -17.00
N PRO A 560 -20.92 -39.97 -16.54
CA PRO A 560 -22.15 -40.29 -17.29
C PRO A 560 -23.09 -39.11 -17.55
N THR A 561 -22.93 -38.00 -16.84
CA THR A 561 -23.64 -36.72 -17.05
C THR A 561 -22.95 -35.80 -18.06
N GLY A 562 -21.82 -36.22 -18.63
CA GLY A 562 -20.96 -35.43 -19.49
C GLY A 562 -20.50 -34.12 -18.83
N TRP A 563 -20.14 -33.15 -19.66
CA TRP A 563 -19.72 -31.82 -19.22
C TRP A 563 -20.81 -31.02 -18.48
N THR A 564 -22.09 -31.41 -18.56
CA THR A 564 -23.18 -30.70 -17.88
C THR A 564 -22.99 -30.68 -16.37
N GLY A 565 -22.57 -31.80 -15.77
CA GLY A 565 -22.27 -31.87 -14.33
C GLY A 565 -21.00 -31.12 -13.95
N THR A 566 -19.99 -31.14 -14.81
CA THR A 566 -18.74 -30.39 -14.65
C THR A 566 -19.00 -28.88 -14.65
N ALA A 567 -19.76 -28.38 -15.63
CA ALA A 567 -20.12 -26.97 -15.74
C ALA A 567 -20.88 -26.48 -14.49
N GLN A 568 -21.93 -27.18 -14.08
CA GLN A 568 -22.68 -26.82 -12.86
C GLN A 568 -21.81 -26.82 -11.59
N ALA A 569 -20.86 -27.76 -11.47
CA ALA A 569 -19.91 -27.77 -10.38
C ALA A 569 -18.89 -26.60 -10.47
N MET A 570 -18.42 -26.24 -11.67
CA MET A 570 -17.57 -25.07 -11.88
C MET A 570 -18.30 -23.78 -11.50
N GLU A 571 -19.55 -23.58 -11.95
CA GLU A 571 -20.38 -22.43 -11.59
C GLU A 571 -20.54 -22.33 -10.06
N LEU A 572 -20.87 -23.45 -9.39
CA LEU A 572 -21.03 -23.52 -7.94
C LEU A 572 -19.75 -23.21 -7.14
N HIS A 573 -18.59 -23.70 -7.55
CA HIS A 573 -17.34 -23.52 -6.79
C HIS A 573 -16.59 -22.22 -7.14
N THR A 574 -16.78 -21.65 -8.34
CA THR A 574 -16.06 -20.44 -8.81
C THR A 574 -16.89 -19.16 -8.76
N GLY A 575 -18.23 -19.27 -8.85
CA GLY A 575 -19.13 -18.14 -9.05
C GLY A 575 -19.04 -17.50 -10.44
N TRP A 576 -18.48 -18.20 -11.42
CA TRP A 576 -18.52 -17.82 -12.85
C TRP A 576 -19.76 -18.39 -13.54
N SER A 577 -20.13 -17.86 -14.69
CA SER A 577 -21.14 -18.46 -15.60
C SER A 577 -20.43 -19.21 -16.73
N VAL A 578 -20.63 -20.53 -16.87
CA VAL A 578 -19.89 -21.32 -17.89
C VAL A 578 -20.64 -21.26 -19.22
N ARG A 579 -20.01 -20.66 -20.24
CA ARG A 579 -20.58 -20.45 -21.58
C ARG A 579 -20.41 -21.67 -22.48
N GLY A 580 -19.39 -22.50 -22.24
CA GLY A 580 -19.26 -23.81 -22.84
C GLY A 580 -17.97 -24.55 -22.47
N ILE A 581 -17.94 -25.86 -22.73
CA ILE A 581 -16.79 -26.75 -22.54
C ILE A 581 -16.63 -27.59 -23.81
N ALA A 582 -15.40 -27.78 -24.29
CA ALA A 582 -15.11 -28.64 -25.44
C ALA A 582 -13.78 -29.38 -25.28
N HIS A 583 -13.76 -30.67 -25.64
CA HIS A 583 -12.56 -31.50 -25.64
C HIS A 583 -12.08 -31.79 -27.07
N GLN A 584 -10.79 -31.56 -27.33
CA GLN A 584 -10.13 -31.87 -28.60
C GLN A 584 -8.78 -32.54 -28.33
N HIS A 585 -8.69 -33.82 -28.68
CA HIS A 585 -7.50 -34.68 -28.54
C HIS A 585 -6.90 -34.71 -27.12
N THR A 586 -6.06 -33.72 -26.79
CA THR A 586 -5.34 -33.61 -25.51
C THR A 586 -5.67 -32.33 -24.73
N THR A 587 -6.51 -31.45 -25.28
CA THR A 587 -6.85 -30.15 -24.70
C THR A 587 -8.34 -30.11 -24.37
N THR A 588 -8.68 -29.64 -23.18
CA THR A 588 -10.07 -29.28 -22.83
C THR A 588 -10.18 -27.78 -22.62
N THR A 589 -10.97 -27.12 -23.45
CA THR A 589 -11.21 -25.67 -23.41
C THR A 589 -12.51 -25.37 -22.69
N VAL A 590 -12.50 -24.36 -21.82
CA VAL A 590 -13.68 -23.82 -21.14
C VAL A 590 -13.79 -22.33 -21.44
N VAL A 591 -14.96 -21.88 -21.89
CA VAL A 591 -15.29 -20.46 -21.99
C VAL A 591 -16.18 -20.08 -20.80
N ALA A 592 -15.78 -19.07 -20.02
CA ALA A 592 -16.49 -18.65 -18.81
C ALA A 592 -16.58 -17.13 -18.67
N GLU A 593 -17.70 -16.65 -18.12
CA GLU A 593 -17.91 -15.26 -17.73
C GLU A 593 -17.70 -15.06 -16.23
N THR A 594 -16.91 -14.03 -15.90
CA THR A 594 -16.22 -13.95 -14.60
C THR A 594 -16.79 -12.95 -13.59
N ASP A 595 -17.75 -12.13 -14.02
CA ASP A 595 -18.49 -11.12 -13.24
C ASP A 595 -17.66 -10.41 -12.16
N THR A 596 -16.66 -9.63 -12.59
CA THR A 596 -15.83 -8.72 -11.78
C THR A 596 -15.06 -9.34 -10.60
N ALA A 597 -14.89 -10.66 -10.56
CA ALA A 597 -14.16 -11.35 -9.49
C ALA A 597 -12.78 -10.73 -9.17
N VAL A 598 -12.44 -10.63 -7.88
CA VAL A 598 -11.18 -10.04 -7.39
C VAL A 598 -10.09 -11.11 -7.29
N HIS A 599 -10.35 -12.23 -6.61
CA HIS A 599 -9.36 -13.29 -6.41
C HIS A 599 -9.38 -14.29 -7.57
N LEU A 600 -8.89 -13.83 -8.72
CA LEU A 600 -9.04 -14.55 -9.99
C LEU A 600 -8.24 -15.87 -10.03
N GLN A 601 -7.01 -15.88 -9.50
CA GLN A 601 -6.19 -17.09 -9.41
C GLN A 601 -6.84 -18.17 -8.54
N GLU A 602 -7.45 -17.80 -7.40
CA GLU A 602 -8.16 -18.76 -6.54
C GLU A 602 -9.33 -19.43 -7.29
N ARG A 603 -10.03 -18.68 -8.14
CA ARG A 603 -11.14 -19.20 -8.95
C ARG A 603 -10.65 -20.02 -10.15
N ILE A 604 -9.48 -19.72 -10.71
CA ILE A 604 -8.76 -20.59 -11.66
C ILE A 604 -8.40 -21.93 -11.00
N ASP A 605 -7.81 -21.94 -9.80
CA ASP A 605 -7.44 -23.17 -9.10
C ASP A 605 -8.69 -24.01 -8.72
N ARG A 606 -9.79 -23.36 -8.31
CA ARG A 606 -11.11 -23.99 -8.11
C ARG A 606 -11.65 -24.59 -9.43
N ALA A 607 -11.60 -23.86 -10.54
CA ALA A 607 -12.01 -24.33 -11.86
C ALA A 607 -11.22 -25.57 -12.32
N VAL A 608 -9.88 -25.51 -12.20
CA VAL A 608 -8.97 -26.61 -12.55
C VAL A 608 -9.16 -27.82 -11.64
N THR A 609 -9.49 -27.62 -10.35
CA THR A 609 -9.83 -28.72 -9.43
C THR A 609 -11.03 -29.54 -9.93
N ILE A 610 -12.08 -28.86 -10.42
CA ILE A 610 -13.27 -29.51 -10.98
C ILE A 610 -12.98 -30.16 -12.34
N LEU A 611 -12.24 -29.48 -13.23
CA LEU A 611 -11.81 -30.07 -14.50
C LEU A 611 -10.91 -31.29 -14.31
N HIS A 612 -9.99 -31.27 -13.34
CA HIS A 612 -9.15 -32.42 -13.04
C HIS A 612 -9.98 -33.62 -12.55
N ARG A 613 -11.03 -33.39 -11.74
CA ARG A 613 -11.93 -34.43 -11.22
C ARG A 613 -12.70 -35.15 -12.33
N ASP A 614 -13.09 -34.45 -13.40
CA ASP A 614 -14.04 -34.96 -14.39
C ASP A 614 -13.41 -35.25 -15.77
N ALA A 615 -12.41 -34.49 -16.20
CA ALA A 615 -11.88 -34.60 -17.57
C ALA A 615 -11.12 -35.92 -17.78
N PRO A 616 -11.27 -36.59 -18.94
CA PRO A 616 -10.62 -37.87 -19.23
C PRO A 616 -9.10 -37.74 -19.24
N ALA A 617 -8.38 -38.86 -19.05
CA ALA A 617 -6.92 -38.91 -18.99
C ALA A 617 -6.22 -38.49 -20.29
N SER A 618 -6.94 -38.45 -21.42
CA SER A 618 -6.50 -37.80 -22.66
C SER A 618 -6.21 -36.31 -22.48
N SER A 619 -6.95 -35.62 -21.61
CA SER A 619 -6.77 -34.19 -21.33
C SER A 619 -5.48 -33.96 -20.55
N THR A 620 -4.39 -33.62 -21.25
CA THR A 620 -3.11 -33.21 -20.67
C THR A 620 -3.06 -31.69 -20.42
N ARG A 621 -3.84 -30.89 -21.16
CA ARG A 621 -3.96 -29.44 -20.94
C ARG A 621 -5.40 -28.98 -20.74
N PHE A 622 -5.54 -27.93 -19.93
CA PHE A 622 -6.78 -27.17 -19.80
C PHE A 622 -6.58 -25.75 -20.29
N VAL A 623 -7.53 -25.21 -21.06
CA VAL A 623 -7.50 -23.83 -21.54
C VAL A 623 -8.74 -23.11 -21.03
N LEU A 624 -8.55 -22.22 -20.05
CA LEU A 624 -9.62 -21.35 -19.57
C LEU A 624 -9.60 -20.05 -20.39
N GLN A 625 -10.66 -19.81 -21.15
CA GLN A 625 -10.91 -18.56 -21.85
C GLN A 625 -11.92 -17.75 -21.04
N LEU A 626 -11.44 -16.71 -20.37
CA LEU A 626 -12.25 -15.85 -19.53
C LEU A 626 -12.64 -14.59 -20.32
N GLN A 627 -13.90 -14.21 -20.20
CA GLN A 627 -14.44 -13.01 -20.83
C GLN A 627 -15.31 -12.24 -19.83
N GLU A 628 -15.40 -10.93 -20.01
CA GLU A 628 -16.32 -10.08 -19.27
C GLU A 628 -17.30 -9.47 -20.27
N ARG A 629 -18.56 -9.93 -20.25
CA ARG A 629 -19.66 -9.43 -21.11
C ARG A 629 -19.29 -9.37 -22.60
N GLY A 630 -18.81 -10.49 -23.13
CA GLY A 630 -18.40 -10.62 -24.54
C GLY A 630 -17.07 -9.96 -24.94
N LEU A 631 -16.31 -9.41 -23.99
CA LEU A 631 -14.92 -8.97 -24.18
C LEU A 631 -13.95 -10.05 -23.68
N PRO A 632 -13.15 -10.71 -24.54
CA PRO A 632 -12.12 -11.64 -24.08
C PRO A 632 -11.04 -10.90 -23.29
N THR A 633 -10.93 -11.22 -22.02
CA THR A 633 -9.98 -10.56 -21.11
C THR A 633 -8.69 -11.35 -21.04
N LEU A 634 -8.80 -12.63 -20.67
CA LEU A 634 -7.71 -13.45 -20.18
C LEU A 634 -7.83 -14.87 -20.75
N GLN A 635 -6.71 -15.41 -21.24
CA GLN A 635 -6.59 -16.84 -21.51
C GLN A 635 -5.53 -17.45 -20.59
N VAL A 636 -5.86 -18.61 -20.02
CA VAL A 636 -4.99 -19.36 -19.11
C VAL A 636 -4.85 -20.78 -19.64
N GLU A 637 -3.63 -21.17 -20.00
CA GLU A 637 -3.27 -22.54 -20.37
C GLU A 637 -2.63 -23.21 -19.15
N ILE A 638 -3.20 -24.32 -18.69
CA ILE A 638 -2.71 -25.11 -17.55
C ILE A 638 -2.22 -26.46 -18.07
N ASP A 639 -0.99 -26.83 -17.72
CA ASP A 639 -0.53 -28.21 -17.85
C ASP A 639 -1.05 -29.02 -16.65
N ARG A 640 -1.82 -30.08 -16.94
CA ARG A 640 -2.50 -30.86 -15.91
C ARG A 640 -1.52 -31.64 -15.04
N ALA A 641 -0.41 -32.13 -15.60
CA ALA A 641 0.54 -32.95 -14.83
C ALA A 641 1.28 -32.07 -13.81
N GLU A 642 1.80 -30.93 -14.26
CA GLU A 642 2.51 -29.97 -13.40
C GLU A 642 1.57 -29.36 -12.35
N TRP A 643 0.34 -28.98 -12.72
CA TRP A 643 -0.62 -28.45 -11.74
C TRP A 643 -1.00 -29.52 -10.70
N VAL A 644 -1.28 -30.76 -11.11
CA VAL A 644 -1.57 -31.85 -10.15
C VAL A 644 -0.41 -32.10 -9.21
N SER A 645 0.83 -32.01 -9.72
CA SER A 645 2.02 -32.17 -8.88
C SER A 645 2.03 -31.15 -7.74
N LEU A 646 1.85 -29.86 -8.06
CA LEU A 646 1.80 -28.76 -7.11
C LEU A 646 0.66 -28.85 -6.07
N GLN A 647 -0.38 -29.63 -6.34
CA GLN A 647 -1.51 -29.87 -5.43
C GLN A 647 -1.41 -31.20 -4.66
N THR A 648 -0.46 -32.08 -4.99
CA THR A 648 -0.39 -33.45 -4.43
C THR A 648 0.99 -33.86 -3.87
N ARG A 649 2.05 -33.09 -4.11
CA ARG A 649 3.37 -33.24 -3.46
C ARG A 649 4.10 -31.90 -3.34
N ALA A 650 5.02 -31.81 -2.38
CA ALA A 650 5.89 -30.63 -2.28
C ALA A 650 7.00 -30.70 -3.35
N GLU A 651 7.02 -29.73 -4.28
CA GLU A 651 7.95 -29.71 -5.43
C GLU A 651 9.12 -28.72 -5.25
N PRO A 652 10.39 -29.14 -5.39
CA PRO A 652 11.56 -28.26 -5.34
C PRO A 652 11.44 -27.06 -6.31
N PRO A 653 11.61 -25.80 -5.85
CA PRO A 653 11.58 -24.61 -6.70
C PRO A 653 12.43 -24.67 -7.96
N ALA A 654 13.62 -25.29 -7.91
CA ALA A 654 14.54 -25.42 -9.05
C ALA A 654 14.15 -26.53 -10.05
N LEU A 655 13.24 -27.43 -9.68
CA LEU A 655 12.71 -28.48 -10.57
C LEU A 655 11.29 -28.16 -11.09
N ARG A 656 10.65 -27.13 -10.55
CA ARG A 656 9.27 -26.75 -10.83
C ARG A 656 9.11 -26.17 -12.24
N LEU A 657 8.41 -26.89 -13.12
CA LEU A 657 8.03 -26.37 -14.43
C LEU A 657 6.82 -25.41 -14.33
N PRO A 658 6.61 -24.51 -15.30
CA PRO A 658 5.49 -23.56 -15.28
C PRO A 658 4.17 -24.27 -15.61
N ALA A 659 3.49 -24.75 -14.56
CA ALA A 659 2.17 -25.37 -14.63
C ALA A 659 1.07 -24.49 -15.26
N GLN A 660 1.27 -23.17 -15.31
CA GLN A 660 0.32 -22.20 -15.83
C GLN A 660 1.04 -21.22 -16.77
N ARG A 661 0.42 -20.96 -17.92
CA ARG A 661 0.78 -19.91 -18.89
C ARG A 661 -0.40 -18.99 -19.09
N VAL A 662 -0.13 -17.72 -19.35
CA VAL A 662 -1.15 -16.67 -19.38
C VAL A 662 -0.95 -15.80 -20.60
N SER A 663 -2.01 -15.59 -21.36
CA SER A 663 -2.02 -14.86 -22.64
C SER A 663 -3.24 -13.92 -22.73
N PRO A 664 -3.23 -12.95 -23.66
CA PRO A 664 -4.41 -12.14 -23.93
C PRO A 664 -5.59 -13.02 -24.31
N GLY A 665 -6.78 -12.74 -23.77
CA GLY A 665 -8.00 -13.41 -24.23
C GLY A 665 -8.20 -13.25 -25.74
N GLN A 666 -8.68 -14.31 -26.40
CA GLN A 666 -8.96 -14.35 -27.84
C GLN A 666 -10.44 -14.66 -28.11
N ARG A 667 -11.01 -14.09 -29.17
CA ARG A 667 -12.36 -14.44 -29.64
C ARG A 667 -12.34 -15.82 -30.31
N THR A 668 -12.61 -16.87 -29.54
CA THR A 668 -12.75 -18.24 -30.05
C THR A 668 -14.22 -18.59 -30.14
N SER A 669 -14.69 -19.02 -31.31
CA SER A 669 -16.03 -19.60 -31.43
C SER A 669 -15.96 -21.09 -31.09
N LEU A 670 -16.66 -21.53 -30.04
CA LEU A 670 -16.82 -22.95 -29.76
C LEU A 670 -17.55 -23.69 -30.90
N ALA A 671 -18.32 -22.99 -31.74
CA ALA A 671 -18.94 -23.58 -32.94
C ALA A 671 -17.93 -23.92 -34.06
N ALA A 672 -16.64 -23.57 -33.92
CA ALA A 672 -15.57 -24.13 -34.75
C ALA A 672 -15.15 -25.55 -34.31
N VAL A 673 -15.66 -26.04 -33.16
CA VAL A 673 -15.36 -27.35 -32.56
C VAL A 673 -16.47 -28.37 -32.90
N GLY A 674 -16.88 -28.42 -34.17
CA GLY A 674 -17.80 -29.43 -34.71
C GLY A 674 -19.28 -29.24 -34.37
N SER A 675 -20.13 -29.21 -35.40
CA SER A 675 -21.59 -29.23 -35.27
C SER A 675 -22.18 -30.63 -35.03
N ASP A 676 -21.36 -31.67 -35.23
CA ASP A 676 -21.80 -33.04 -35.48
C ASP A 676 -21.45 -33.95 -34.28
N ASP A 677 -21.81 -33.53 -33.07
CA ASP A 677 -21.37 -34.18 -31.83
C ASP A 677 -22.24 -35.39 -31.42
N GLU A 678 -22.16 -36.48 -32.18
CA GLU A 678 -22.62 -37.81 -31.73
C GLU A 678 -21.77 -38.39 -30.58
N THR A 679 -20.72 -37.68 -30.13
CA THR A 679 -19.69 -38.20 -29.21
C THR A 679 -19.73 -37.63 -27.79
N GLY A 680 -20.49 -36.57 -27.55
CA GLY A 680 -20.58 -35.87 -26.25
C GLY A 680 -19.29 -35.14 -25.85
N ASN A 681 -18.43 -34.79 -26.80
CA ASN A 681 -17.16 -34.10 -26.52
C ASN A 681 -17.32 -32.60 -26.24
N THR A 682 -18.47 -32.02 -26.57
CA THR A 682 -18.80 -30.60 -26.39
C THR A 682 -20.00 -30.38 -25.47
N TRP A 683 -20.11 -29.18 -24.93
CA TRP A 683 -21.27 -28.70 -24.19
C TRP A 683 -21.38 -27.19 -24.31
N THR A 684 -22.55 -26.70 -24.69
CA THR A 684 -22.86 -25.27 -24.73
C THR A 684 -23.70 -24.88 -23.52
N GLY A 685 -23.33 -23.79 -22.87
CA GLY A 685 -24.08 -23.23 -21.75
C GLY A 685 -25.44 -22.68 -22.17
N LYS A 686 -26.25 -22.32 -21.17
CA LYS A 686 -27.58 -21.75 -21.41
C LYS A 686 -27.51 -20.51 -22.32
N PRO A 687 -28.50 -20.29 -23.19
CA PRO A 687 -28.63 -19.02 -23.91
C PRO A 687 -28.62 -17.83 -22.96
N ILE A 688 -27.99 -16.74 -23.40
CA ILE A 688 -28.20 -15.42 -22.83
C ILE A 688 -29.70 -15.08 -22.81
N GLY A 689 -30.15 -14.37 -21.80
CA GLY A 689 -31.56 -14.04 -21.62
C GLY A 689 -31.80 -13.03 -20.52
N PHE A 690 -32.92 -13.20 -19.82
CA PHE A 690 -33.32 -12.37 -18.69
C PHE A 690 -32.74 -12.88 -17.37
N THR A 691 -32.17 -11.98 -16.57
CA THR A 691 -31.83 -12.21 -15.16
C THR A 691 -32.47 -11.14 -14.28
N GLY A 692 -32.73 -11.50 -13.03
CA GLY A 692 -33.37 -10.61 -12.06
C GLY A 692 -32.92 -10.91 -10.63
N GLU A 693 -32.36 -9.91 -9.97
CA GLU A 693 -32.01 -9.92 -8.55
C GLU A 693 -32.92 -8.96 -7.76
N TRP A 694 -33.17 -9.26 -6.49
CA TRP A 694 -33.73 -8.29 -5.56
C TRP A 694 -33.14 -8.45 -4.16
N GLY A 695 -33.10 -7.36 -3.39
CA GLY A 695 -32.54 -7.35 -2.04
C GLY A 695 -32.67 -5.99 -1.36
N PRO A 696 -32.33 -5.89 -0.06
CA PRO A 696 -32.40 -4.62 0.67
C PRO A 696 -31.41 -3.60 0.11
N SER A 697 -31.83 -2.34 0.03
CA SER A 697 -30.98 -1.20 -0.31
C SER A 697 -30.75 -0.29 0.88
N TYR A 698 -29.61 0.39 0.87
CA TYR A 698 -29.20 1.37 1.88
C TYR A 698 -28.47 2.54 1.21
N SER A 699 -28.82 3.76 1.57
CA SER A 699 -28.08 4.97 1.21
C SER A 699 -27.99 5.91 2.41
N HIS A 700 -26.96 6.76 2.46
CA HIS A 700 -26.78 7.73 3.54
C HIS A 700 -25.98 8.96 3.12
N ILE A 701 -26.12 10.04 3.88
CA ILE A 701 -25.27 11.24 3.85
C ILE A 701 -24.80 11.53 5.27
N LEU A 702 -23.49 11.73 5.45
CA LEU A 702 -22.88 12.09 6.74
C LEU A 702 -22.57 13.59 6.80
N GLY A 703 -22.71 14.18 7.99
CA GLY A 703 -22.28 15.56 8.23
C GLY A 703 -23.17 16.64 7.60
N GLY A 704 -24.47 16.36 7.47
CA GLY A 704 -25.46 17.32 7.00
C GLY A 704 -25.75 18.44 8.02
N PRO A 705 -26.13 19.65 7.57
CA PRO A 705 -26.38 20.78 8.47
C PRO A 705 -27.65 20.63 9.30
N ASN A 706 -28.63 19.83 8.88
CA ASN A 706 -29.89 19.62 9.63
C ASN A 706 -29.92 18.31 10.45
N ASN A 707 -29.04 17.35 10.14
CA ASN A 707 -28.87 16.12 10.89
C ASN A 707 -27.50 15.50 10.53
N PHE A 708 -26.81 14.90 11.50
CA PHE A 708 -25.49 14.32 11.29
C PHE A 708 -25.52 13.06 10.40
N VAL A 709 -26.61 12.28 10.43
CA VAL A 709 -26.80 11.12 9.54
C VAL A 709 -28.19 11.18 8.90
N LEU A 710 -28.21 11.42 7.59
CA LEU A 710 -29.38 11.16 6.76
C LEU A 710 -29.24 9.75 6.18
N TYR A 711 -30.34 8.98 6.11
CA TYR A 711 -30.34 7.61 5.60
C TYR A 711 -31.68 7.21 4.98
N GLN A 712 -31.61 6.21 4.09
CA GLN A 712 -32.73 5.47 3.51
C GLN A 712 -32.44 3.98 3.57
N LEU A 713 -33.47 3.20 3.89
CA LEU A 713 -33.56 1.76 3.73
C LEU A 713 -34.70 1.43 2.76
N GLY A 714 -34.46 0.50 1.85
CA GLY A 714 -35.40 0.16 0.79
C GLY A 714 -35.28 -1.28 0.31
N LEU A 715 -35.98 -1.58 -0.79
CA LEU A 715 -35.90 -2.82 -1.54
C LEU A 715 -35.55 -2.48 -2.98
N GLN A 716 -34.40 -2.97 -3.46
CA GLN A 716 -33.94 -2.76 -4.83
C GLN A 716 -34.12 -4.02 -5.65
N ALA A 717 -34.67 -3.87 -6.85
CA ALA A 717 -34.69 -4.88 -7.90
C ALA A 717 -33.74 -4.46 -9.03
N LYS A 718 -32.88 -5.38 -9.48
CA LYS A 718 -32.00 -5.22 -10.63
C LYS A 718 -32.39 -6.24 -11.69
N LEU A 719 -32.67 -5.79 -12.89
CA LEU A 719 -33.09 -6.64 -14.01
C LEU A 719 -32.09 -6.47 -15.14
N GLU A 720 -31.77 -7.54 -15.87
CA GLU A 720 -30.97 -7.46 -17.07
C GLU A 720 -31.51 -8.36 -18.17
N GLN A 721 -31.58 -7.84 -19.39
CA GLN A 721 -31.89 -8.61 -20.60
C GLN A 721 -30.68 -8.54 -21.54
N ARG A 722 -30.04 -9.69 -21.79
CA ARG A 722 -28.97 -9.80 -22.79
C ARG A 722 -29.56 -10.17 -24.15
N PHE A 723 -29.03 -9.56 -25.22
CA PHE A 723 -29.45 -9.77 -26.62
C PHE A 723 -28.33 -10.42 -27.46
N SER A 724 -27.08 -10.05 -27.18
CA SER A 724 -25.87 -10.79 -27.56
C SER A 724 -24.95 -10.86 -26.34
N ASP A 725 -23.87 -11.66 -26.37
CA ASP A 725 -22.92 -11.66 -25.25
C ASP A 725 -22.36 -10.24 -24.98
N SER A 726 -22.26 -9.43 -26.04
CA SER A 726 -21.79 -8.04 -26.09
C SER A 726 -22.87 -6.96 -25.98
N THR A 727 -24.17 -7.28 -25.95
CA THR A 727 -25.26 -6.27 -25.98
C THR A 727 -26.34 -6.60 -24.96
N TRP A 728 -26.65 -5.66 -24.06
CA TRP A 728 -27.59 -5.88 -22.96
C TRP A 728 -28.29 -4.61 -22.49
N LEU A 729 -29.49 -4.77 -21.93
CA LEU A 729 -30.27 -3.74 -21.25
C LEU A 729 -30.27 -4.05 -19.75
N SER A 730 -29.65 -3.20 -18.93
CA SER A 730 -29.71 -3.28 -17.46
C SER A 730 -30.66 -2.23 -16.90
N GLY A 731 -31.58 -2.63 -16.02
CA GLY A 731 -32.47 -1.76 -15.27
C GLY A 731 -32.29 -1.93 -13.76
N ALA A 732 -32.48 -0.85 -13.00
CA ALA A 732 -32.54 -0.87 -11.54
C ALA A 732 -33.71 -0.03 -11.05
N PHE A 733 -34.46 -0.59 -10.10
CA PHE A 733 -35.63 0.01 -9.48
C PHE A 733 -35.48 -0.05 -7.96
N ASP A 734 -35.73 1.05 -7.25
CA ASP A 734 -35.59 1.14 -5.79
C ASP A 734 -36.90 1.59 -5.15
N LEU A 735 -37.41 0.79 -4.22
CA LEU A 735 -38.59 1.07 -3.40
C LEU A 735 -38.14 1.45 -1.98
N ARG A 736 -38.22 2.73 -1.65
CA ARG A 736 -37.97 3.28 -0.31
C ARG A 736 -39.01 2.76 0.69
N LEU A 737 -38.54 2.20 1.81
CA LEU A 737 -39.37 1.64 2.88
C LEU A 737 -39.31 2.45 4.18
N LEU A 738 -38.13 2.99 4.50
CA LEU A 738 -37.89 3.84 5.67
C LEU A 738 -36.80 4.86 5.35
N ASP A 739 -36.95 6.10 5.77
CA ASP A 739 -35.91 7.12 5.65
C ASP A 739 -36.07 8.24 6.70
N ASN A 740 -35.08 9.12 6.78
CA ASN A 740 -35.16 10.38 7.53
C ASN A 740 -34.78 11.62 6.69
N TYR A 741 -34.78 11.52 5.36
CA TYR A 741 -34.43 12.63 4.44
C TYR A 741 -35.43 13.79 4.47
N GLY A 742 -36.64 13.58 5.03
CA GLY A 742 -37.56 14.68 5.36
C GLY A 742 -36.96 15.76 6.28
N ASN A 743 -35.91 15.43 7.06
CA ASN A 743 -35.18 16.39 7.89
C ASN A 743 -34.17 17.25 7.10
N PHE A 744 -33.94 16.98 5.81
CA PHE A 744 -32.95 17.70 5.00
C PHE A 744 -33.52 19.03 4.48
N VAL A 745 -33.58 20.05 5.34
CA VAL A 745 -34.22 21.34 4.98
C VAL A 745 -33.28 22.25 4.17
N TYR A 746 -31.96 22.16 4.37
CA TYR A 746 -30.98 23.07 3.77
C TYR A 746 -30.71 22.78 2.27
N ASP A 747 -31.11 23.72 1.41
CA ASP A 747 -30.69 23.76 0.01
C ASP A 747 -29.41 24.60 -0.16
N ALA A 748 -28.31 23.94 -0.50
CA ALA A 748 -27.05 24.65 -0.76
C ALA A 748 -27.22 25.69 -1.89
N PRO A 749 -26.75 26.95 -1.73
CA PRO A 749 -26.71 27.91 -2.82
C PRO A 749 -25.63 27.53 -3.84
N SER A 750 -25.94 27.73 -5.12
CA SER A 750 -25.05 27.46 -6.24
C SER A 750 -25.24 28.53 -7.32
N LYS A 751 -24.12 29.00 -7.91
CA LYS A 751 -24.09 29.93 -9.05
C LYS A 751 -23.98 29.18 -10.40
N LEU A 752 -23.91 27.86 -10.35
CA LEU A 752 -23.75 26.96 -11.48
C LEU A 752 -25.08 26.27 -11.80
N PRO A 753 -25.23 25.62 -12.97
CA PRO A 753 -26.26 24.62 -13.18
C PRO A 753 -26.22 23.58 -12.04
N ARG A 754 -27.37 23.34 -11.40
CA ARG A 754 -27.49 22.40 -10.26
C ARG A 754 -27.45 20.96 -10.76
N VAL A 755 -26.25 20.37 -10.80
CA VAL A 755 -25.99 19.04 -11.36
C VAL A 755 -25.75 17.96 -10.30
N ARG A 756 -25.42 18.35 -9.07
CA ARG A 756 -25.25 17.45 -7.90
C ARG A 756 -25.88 17.97 -6.61
N THR A 757 -26.31 19.23 -6.52
CA THR A 757 -26.93 19.77 -5.29
C THR A 757 -28.38 19.34 -5.05
N HIS A 758 -29.15 18.93 -6.07
CA HIS A 758 -30.56 18.50 -5.94
C HIS A 758 -30.75 17.09 -5.33
N GLN A 759 -29.86 16.64 -4.44
CA GLN A 759 -29.89 15.28 -3.88
C GLN A 759 -31.18 14.98 -3.13
N ARG A 760 -31.73 15.97 -2.41
CA ARG A 760 -32.97 15.81 -1.66
C ARG A 760 -34.12 15.41 -2.57
N GLU A 761 -34.34 16.18 -3.63
CA GLU A 761 -35.52 16.03 -4.47
C GLU A 761 -35.53 14.70 -5.21
N TYR A 762 -34.37 14.23 -5.71
CA TYR A 762 -34.26 12.89 -6.32
C TYR A 762 -34.52 11.74 -5.33
N VAL A 763 -34.31 11.95 -4.03
CA VAL A 763 -34.54 10.95 -2.97
C VAL A 763 -35.97 11.00 -2.43
N THR A 764 -36.54 12.20 -2.24
CA THR A 764 -37.82 12.37 -1.55
C THR A 764 -39.05 12.41 -2.46
N THR A 765 -38.92 12.79 -3.74
CA THR A 765 -40.07 13.02 -4.65
C THR A 765 -40.89 11.77 -4.95
N SER A 766 -40.29 10.58 -4.88
CA SER A 766 -41.01 9.30 -5.06
C SER A 766 -40.57 8.27 -4.03
N ALA A 767 -41.46 7.32 -3.72
CA ALA A 767 -41.10 6.12 -2.98
C ALA A 767 -40.53 5.03 -3.91
N LEU A 768 -41.00 4.97 -5.17
CA LEU A 768 -40.49 4.07 -6.20
C LEU A 768 -39.71 4.86 -7.25
N THR A 769 -38.45 4.52 -7.47
CA THR A 769 -37.54 5.21 -8.39
C THR A 769 -36.91 4.22 -9.38
N MET A 770 -36.42 4.73 -10.51
CA MET A 770 -35.64 3.95 -11.49
C MET A 770 -34.26 4.58 -11.71
N PRO A 771 -33.27 4.32 -10.83
CA PRO A 771 -31.94 4.93 -10.93
C PRO A 771 -31.15 4.57 -12.19
N LEU A 772 -31.45 3.42 -12.83
CA LEU A 772 -30.78 2.96 -14.05
C LEU A 772 -31.81 2.32 -15.01
N LEU A 773 -31.70 2.61 -16.30
CA LEU A 773 -32.27 1.82 -17.39
C LEU A 773 -31.43 2.08 -18.66
N GLN A 774 -30.36 1.31 -18.82
CA GLN A 774 -29.30 1.55 -19.81
C GLN A 774 -29.15 0.36 -20.76
N LEU A 775 -29.35 0.61 -22.05
CA LEU A 775 -28.87 -0.27 -23.13
C LEU A 775 -27.37 -0.02 -23.32
N THR A 776 -26.58 -1.09 -23.41
CA THR A 776 -25.12 -1.06 -23.59
C THR A 776 -24.69 -2.05 -24.67
N HIS A 777 -23.73 -1.66 -25.50
CA HIS A 777 -23.03 -2.52 -26.45
C HIS A 777 -21.52 -2.34 -26.28
N VAL A 778 -20.74 -3.43 -26.33
CA VAL A 778 -19.26 -3.39 -26.25
C VAL A 778 -18.57 -4.21 -27.33
N GLN A 779 -17.39 -3.78 -27.75
CA GLN A 779 -16.61 -4.45 -28.79
C GLN A 779 -15.12 -4.44 -28.48
N ASP A 780 -14.47 -5.60 -28.65
CA ASP A 780 -13.02 -5.71 -28.82
C ASP A 780 -12.70 -5.46 -30.30
N MET A 781 -11.81 -4.51 -30.57
CA MET A 781 -11.35 -4.12 -31.92
C MET A 781 -9.98 -4.71 -32.26
N GLY A 782 -9.41 -5.53 -31.38
CA GLY A 782 -8.06 -6.10 -31.51
C GLY A 782 -6.97 -5.19 -30.94
N ASN A 783 -5.78 -5.76 -30.75
CA ASN A 783 -4.56 -5.07 -30.30
C ASN A 783 -4.70 -4.26 -28.98
N GLY A 784 -5.71 -4.56 -28.17
CA GLY A 784 -6.01 -3.84 -26.93
C GLY A 784 -6.88 -2.59 -27.11
N HIS A 785 -7.47 -2.36 -28.29
CA HIS A 785 -8.49 -1.33 -28.48
C HIS A 785 -9.89 -1.88 -28.20
N TYR A 786 -10.64 -1.16 -27.37
CA TYR A 786 -11.99 -1.49 -26.96
C TYR A 786 -12.93 -0.31 -27.23
N PHE A 787 -14.18 -0.61 -27.53
CA PHE A 787 -15.25 0.35 -27.75
C PHE A 787 -16.50 -0.01 -26.94
N SER A 788 -17.23 1.00 -26.49
CA SER A 788 -18.51 0.89 -25.79
C SER A 788 -19.46 1.98 -26.28
N GLY A 789 -20.73 1.64 -26.48
CA GLY A 789 -21.81 2.58 -26.76
C GLY A 789 -23.00 2.30 -25.86
N TYR A 790 -23.61 3.34 -25.30
CA TYR A 790 -24.70 3.21 -24.32
C TYR A 790 -25.73 4.32 -24.43
N ALA A 791 -26.99 3.99 -24.11
CA ALA A 791 -28.11 4.92 -24.15
C ALA A 791 -29.19 4.56 -23.13
N GLY A 792 -29.96 5.56 -22.70
CA GLY A 792 -31.09 5.42 -21.79
C GLY A 792 -30.95 6.28 -20.53
N MET A 793 -31.40 5.76 -19.40
CA MET A 793 -31.27 6.41 -18.08
C MET A 793 -29.98 5.90 -17.44
N LEU A 794 -28.92 6.71 -17.52
CA LEU A 794 -27.54 6.31 -17.19
C LEU A 794 -27.26 6.39 -15.68
N GLU A 795 -27.89 7.33 -14.98
CA GLU A 795 -27.89 7.41 -13.53
C GLU A 795 -29.15 8.11 -12.97
N THR A 796 -29.26 8.18 -11.63
CA THR A 796 -30.30 8.89 -10.87
C THR A 796 -30.66 10.26 -11.44
N MET A 797 -29.64 11.06 -11.77
CA MET A 797 -29.80 12.46 -12.17
C MET A 797 -29.79 12.70 -13.68
N TYR A 798 -29.29 11.76 -14.50
CA TYR A 798 -29.02 11.96 -15.92
C TYR A 798 -29.42 10.77 -16.79
N GLY A 799 -30.05 11.07 -17.92
CA GLY A 799 -30.27 10.15 -19.03
C GLY A 799 -29.80 10.77 -20.34
N GLY A 800 -29.56 9.96 -21.36
CA GLY A 800 -28.98 10.40 -22.62
C GLY A 800 -28.29 9.25 -23.34
N PHE A 801 -27.21 9.55 -24.04
CA PHE A 801 -26.38 8.56 -24.73
C PHE A 801 -24.91 8.96 -24.71
N GLY A 802 -24.02 8.00 -24.91
CA GLY A 802 -22.59 8.22 -24.97
C GLY A 802 -21.83 7.05 -25.54
N ALA A 803 -20.53 7.26 -25.72
CA ALA A 803 -19.58 6.25 -26.16
C ALA A 803 -18.28 6.37 -25.37
N GLU A 804 -17.54 5.27 -25.30
CA GLU A 804 -16.20 5.20 -24.74
C GLU A 804 -15.28 4.41 -25.66
N TRP A 805 -14.06 4.88 -25.84
CA TRP A 805 -12.96 4.14 -26.45
C TRP A 805 -11.86 3.96 -25.40
N LEU A 806 -11.23 2.78 -25.36
CA LEU A 806 -10.12 2.49 -24.47
C LEU A 806 -9.00 1.78 -25.22
N TYR A 807 -7.77 2.26 -25.07
CA TYR A 807 -6.56 1.54 -25.41
C TYR A 807 -5.92 0.97 -24.14
N ARG A 808 -5.92 -0.37 -24.01
CA ARG A 808 -5.29 -1.13 -22.92
C ARG A 808 -4.50 -2.32 -23.50
N PRO A 809 -3.19 -2.14 -23.76
CA PRO A 809 -2.31 -3.24 -24.15
C PRO A 809 -2.26 -4.32 -23.07
N TRP A 810 -1.91 -5.54 -23.49
CA TRP A 810 -1.80 -6.69 -22.60
C TRP A 810 -0.76 -6.49 -21.50
N GLN A 811 -1.14 -6.71 -20.23
CA GLN A 811 -0.29 -6.52 -19.04
C GLN A 811 0.40 -5.15 -18.95
N SER A 812 -0.14 -4.15 -19.63
CA SER A 812 0.35 -2.78 -19.57
C SER A 812 0.05 -2.16 -18.20
N ARG A 813 1.03 -1.42 -17.67
CA ARG A 813 0.82 -0.52 -16.52
C ARG A 813 0.02 0.73 -16.86
N LEU A 814 -0.32 0.91 -18.14
CA LEU A 814 -0.91 2.13 -18.69
C LEU A 814 -2.08 1.80 -19.62
N ALA A 815 -3.15 2.59 -19.50
CA ALA A 815 -4.27 2.60 -20.45
C ALA A 815 -4.74 4.04 -20.71
N LEU A 816 -5.29 4.28 -21.90
CA LEU A 816 -5.83 5.58 -22.31
C LEU A 816 -7.30 5.41 -22.70
N GLY A 817 -8.21 6.00 -21.94
CA GLY A 817 -9.64 6.05 -22.23
C GLY A 817 -10.08 7.42 -22.76
N ILE A 818 -11.10 7.45 -23.60
CA ILE A 818 -11.82 8.68 -24.00
C ILE A 818 -13.31 8.39 -23.91
N ASP A 819 -14.05 9.17 -23.11
CA ASP A 819 -15.52 9.16 -23.06
C ASP A 819 -16.13 10.45 -23.63
N VAL A 820 -17.28 10.31 -24.31
CA VAL A 820 -18.08 11.42 -24.85
C VAL A 820 -19.56 11.09 -24.68
N ASN A 821 -20.33 12.00 -24.10
CA ASN A 821 -21.72 11.79 -23.70
C ASN A 821 -22.55 13.05 -23.99
N HIS A 822 -23.78 12.87 -24.45
CA HIS A 822 -24.81 13.91 -24.47
C HIS A 822 -25.92 13.52 -23.49
N VAL A 823 -26.13 14.31 -22.44
CA VAL A 823 -27.04 13.96 -21.34
C VAL A 823 -27.98 15.11 -20.96
N ARG A 824 -29.20 14.74 -20.59
CA ARG A 824 -30.25 15.64 -20.09
C ARG A 824 -30.61 15.25 -18.66
N GLN A 825 -30.82 16.26 -17.81
CA GLN A 825 -31.16 16.08 -16.42
C GLN A 825 -32.56 15.45 -16.29
N ARG A 826 -32.71 14.44 -15.43
CA ARG A 826 -33.96 13.68 -15.27
C ARG A 826 -34.97 14.41 -14.37
N ASN A 827 -36.25 14.05 -14.45
CA ASN A 827 -37.24 14.49 -13.48
C ASN A 827 -36.94 13.90 -12.09
N PHE A 828 -37.21 14.64 -11.02
CA PHE A 828 -36.92 14.23 -9.63
C PHE A 828 -37.63 12.93 -9.21
N SER A 829 -38.76 12.59 -9.83
CA SER A 829 -39.44 11.29 -9.65
C SER A 829 -38.67 10.09 -10.22
N GLN A 830 -37.56 10.31 -10.94
CA GLN A 830 -36.74 9.29 -11.60
C GLN A 830 -37.52 8.37 -12.54
N ASN A 831 -38.57 8.88 -13.18
CA ASN A 831 -39.30 8.19 -14.25
C ASN A 831 -38.60 8.42 -15.61
N PHE A 832 -39.39 8.41 -16.70
CA PHE A 832 -38.92 8.67 -18.08
C PHE A 832 -38.90 10.15 -18.48
N ALA A 833 -39.41 11.06 -17.64
CA ALA A 833 -39.44 12.49 -17.93
C ALA A 833 -38.10 13.17 -17.62
N PHE A 834 -37.86 14.30 -18.29
CA PHE A 834 -36.64 15.10 -18.17
C PHE A 834 -36.96 16.53 -17.67
N ARG A 835 -35.93 17.19 -17.17
CA ARG A 835 -35.85 18.64 -16.90
C ARG A 835 -35.12 19.31 -18.07
N ASP A 836 -35.15 20.63 -18.16
CA ASP A 836 -34.68 21.33 -19.39
C ASP A 836 -33.16 21.48 -19.52
N TYR A 837 -32.40 21.21 -18.46
CA TYR A 837 -30.94 21.23 -18.52
C TYR A 837 -30.38 20.02 -19.28
N ALA A 838 -29.65 20.29 -20.37
CA ALA A 838 -28.89 19.31 -21.14
C ALA A 838 -27.45 19.80 -21.35
N VAL A 839 -26.50 18.87 -21.44
CA VAL A 839 -25.06 19.14 -21.48
C VAL A 839 -24.30 18.03 -22.21
N ASP A 840 -23.29 18.41 -22.98
CA ASP A 840 -22.27 17.46 -23.45
C ASP A 840 -21.16 17.35 -22.40
N THR A 841 -20.78 16.14 -21.99
CA THR A 841 -19.68 15.89 -21.05
C THR A 841 -18.81 14.76 -21.56
N GLY A 842 -17.50 14.86 -21.36
CA GLY A 842 -16.54 13.92 -21.95
C GLY A 842 -15.11 14.19 -21.52
N HIS A 843 -14.30 13.14 -21.40
CA HIS A 843 -12.95 13.20 -20.83
C HIS A 843 -11.99 12.26 -21.55
N ALA A 844 -10.76 12.72 -21.76
CA ALA A 844 -9.61 11.82 -21.91
C ALA A 844 -9.10 11.43 -20.51
N THR A 845 -8.81 10.15 -20.28
CA THR A 845 -8.34 9.62 -19.00
C THR A 845 -7.14 8.70 -19.20
N LEU A 846 -5.99 9.09 -18.66
CA LEU A 846 -4.80 8.24 -18.53
C LEU A 846 -4.88 7.47 -17.20
N TYR A 847 -4.86 6.15 -17.28
CA TYR A 847 -4.75 5.24 -16.14
C TYR A 847 -3.30 4.78 -16.05
N TRP A 848 -2.66 4.91 -14.89
CA TRP A 848 -1.25 4.59 -14.68
C TRP A 848 -1.02 3.87 -13.34
N ASP A 849 -0.61 2.59 -13.37
CA ASP A 849 0.04 1.96 -12.22
C ASP A 849 1.52 2.35 -12.23
N THR A 850 1.95 3.05 -11.18
CA THR A 850 3.33 3.55 -11.08
C THR A 850 4.35 2.42 -10.90
N GLY A 851 3.91 1.24 -10.46
CA GLY A 851 4.77 0.17 -9.99
C GLY A 851 5.47 0.45 -8.64
N TRP A 852 5.21 1.60 -8.01
CA TRP A 852 5.79 1.99 -6.73
C TRP A 852 4.74 1.83 -5.61
N LYS A 853 5.03 0.95 -4.63
CA LYS A 853 4.20 0.72 -3.42
C LYS A 853 2.69 0.59 -3.72
N ASP A 854 2.34 -0.16 -4.76
CA ASP A 854 0.95 -0.41 -5.21
C ASP A 854 0.15 0.84 -5.64
N LEU A 855 0.82 1.98 -5.90
CA LEU A 855 0.21 3.27 -6.19
C LEU A 855 -0.24 3.39 -7.65
N GLN A 856 -1.51 3.71 -7.84
CA GLN A 856 -2.15 3.96 -9.12
C GLN A 856 -2.64 5.41 -9.19
N VAL A 857 -2.47 6.02 -10.37
CA VAL A 857 -2.86 7.40 -10.66
C VAL A 857 -3.75 7.42 -11.90
N ASN A 858 -4.92 8.03 -11.75
CA ASN A 858 -5.88 8.30 -12.81
C ASN A 858 -5.83 9.82 -13.10
N LEU A 859 -5.33 10.21 -14.29
CA LEU A 859 -5.31 11.60 -14.74
C LEU A 859 -6.40 11.81 -15.80
N SER A 860 -7.43 12.58 -15.48
CA SER A 860 -8.55 12.86 -16.39
C SER A 860 -8.57 14.34 -16.78
N ALA A 861 -8.84 14.67 -18.04
CA ALA A 861 -9.06 16.03 -18.52
C ALA A 861 -10.24 16.08 -19.48
N GLY A 862 -11.13 17.07 -19.34
CA GLY A 862 -12.39 17.08 -20.08
C GLY A 862 -13.39 18.16 -19.67
N ARG A 863 -14.63 17.99 -20.13
CA ARG A 863 -15.79 18.83 -19.78
C ARG A 863 -16.72 18.08 -18.83
N TYR A 864 -17.08 18.75 -17.74
CA TYR A 864 -17.87 18.24 -16.61
C TYR A 864 -19.36 18.61 -16.74
N LEU A 865 -20.20 18.05 -15.86
CA LEU A 865 -21.66 18.15 -15.95
C LEU A 865 -22.20 19.57 -15.86
N ALA A 866 -21.53 20.50 -15.16
CA ALA A 866 -21.97 21.91 -15.09
C ALA A 866 -21.54 22.73 -16.33
N GLY A 867 -20.92 22.09 -17.34
CA GLY A 867 -20.40 22.70 -18.56
C GLY A 867 -18.96 23.21 -18.46
N ASP A 868 -18.36 23.14 -17.28
CA ASP A 868 -16.99 23.57 -17.00
C ASP A 868 -15.93 22.60 -17.54
N VAL A 869 -14.71 23.11 -17.74
CA VAL A 869 -13.59 22.38 -18.37
C VAL A 869 -12.40 22.38 -17.42
N GLY A 870 -11.74 21.23 -17.27
CA GLY A 870 -10.62 21.08 -16.34
C GLY A 870 -10.03 19.69 -16.28
N ALA A 871 -9.42 19.36 -15.14
CA ALA A 871 -8.80 18.08 -14.88
C ALA A 871 -9.07 17.53 -13.48
N THR A 872 -9.16 16.21 -13.38
CA THR A 872 -9.24 15.44 -12.13
C THR A 872 -7.98 14.59 -11.99
N VAL A 873 -7.36 14.66 -10.82
CA VAL A 873 -6.29 13.74 -10.39
C VAL A 873 -6.89 12.84 -9.32
N ASP A 874 -6.93 11.53 -9.55
CA ASP A 874 -7.32 10.50 -8.59
C ASP A 874 -6.10 9.60 -8.30
N VAL A 875 -5.72 9.51 -7.02
CA VAL A 875 -4.54 8.78 -6.53
C VAL A 875 -4.99 7.74 -5.52
N LYS A 876 -4.74 6.47 -5.83
CA LYS A 876 -5.25 5.33 -5.06
C LYS A 876 -4.21 4.24 -4.88
N ARG A 877 -4.35 3.46 -3.82
CA ARG A 877 -3.52 2.29 -3.55
C ARG A 877 -4.41 1.07 -3.41
N THR A 878 -4.07 -0.02 -4.10
CA THR A 878 -4.79 -1.30 -4.05
C THR A 878 -3.91 -2.38 -3.43
N PHE A 879 -4.32 -2.87 -2.26
CA PHE A 879 -3.64 -3.94 -1.52
C PHE A 879 -3.90 -5.32 -2.16
N LEU A 880 -3.12 -6.34 -1.79
CA LEU A 880 -3.21 -7.68 -2.38
C LEU A 880 -4.56 -8.39 -2.11
N ASN A 881 -5.30 -8.00 -1.07
CA ASN A 881 -6.68 -8.45 -0.82
C ASN A 881 -7.73 -7.70 -1.66
N GLY A 882 -7.31 -6.81 -2.57
CA GLY A 882 -8.18 -6.01 -3.43
C GLY A 882 -8.82 -4.80 -2.75
N VAL A 883 -8.59 -4.57 -1.45
CA VAL A 883 -9.02 -3.33 -0.79
C VAL A 883 -8.28 -2.15 -1.42
N THR A 884 -9.03 -1.11 -1.78
CA THR A 884 -8.51 0.06 -2.48
C THR A 884 -8.82 1.33 -1.69
N ALA A 885 -7.81 2.16 -1.40
CA ALA A 885 -7.96 3.43 -0.69
C ALA A 885 -7.46 4.59 -1.56
N GLY A 886 -8.37 5.47 -1.99
CA GLY A 886 -8.12 6.54 -2.95
C GLY A 886 -8.45 7.95 -2.45
N ALA A 887 -7.98 8.95 -3.18
CA ALA A 887 -8.21 10.37 -2.95
C ALA A 887 -8.20 11.10 -4.28
N TRP A 888 -9.15 12.00 -4.52
CA TRP A 888 -9.20 12.80 -5.75
C TRP A 888 -9.33 14.29 -5.50
N ALA A 889 -8.87 15.07 -6.47
CA ALA A 889 -9.09 16.50 -6.57
C ALA A 889 -9.37 16.88 -8.03
N THR A 890 -10.39 17.71 -8.25
CA THR A 890 -10.82 18.18 -9.56
C THR A 890 -10.73 19.70 -9.62
N LYS A 891 -9.90 20.25 -10.52
CA LYS A 891 -9.82 21.70 -10.76
C LYS A 891 -10.23 22.04 -12.19
N THR A 892 -11.19 22.96 -12.29
CA THR A 892 -11.75 23.44 -13.56
C THR A 892 -11.60 24.95 -13.70
N ASN A 893 -11.99 25.49 -14.84
CA ASN A 893 -11.92 26.91 -15.19
C ASN A 893 -12.86 27.82 -14.36
N ILE A 894 -13.62 27.28 -13.40
CA ILE A 894 -14.47 28.06 -12.50
C ILE A 894 -13.63 28.73 -11.40
N SER A 895 -13.87 30.02 -11.15
CA SER A 895 -13.30 30.78 -10.04
C SER A 895 -13.81 30.30 -8.68
N ALA A 896 -13.01 30.47 -7.61
CA ALA A 896 -13.41 30.04 -6.26
C ALA A 896 -14.75 30.66 -5.81
N GLU A 897 -14.99 31.93 -6.16
CA GLU A 897 -16.23 32.66 -5.86
C GLU A 897 -17.48 32.10 -6.55
N THR A 898 -17.32 31.47 -7.72
CA THR A 898 -18.42 30.89 -8.51
C THR A 898 -18.64 29.42 -8.20
N PHE A 899 -17.56 28.70 -7.86
CA PHE A 899 -17.62 27.36 -7.26
C PHE A 899 -18.27 27.41 -5.87
N GLY A 900 -18.00 28.48 -5.12
CA GLY A 900 -18.37 28.64 -3.73
C GLY A 900 -17.46 27.84 -2.80
N GLU A 901 -18.01 27.46 -1.65
CA GLU A 901 -17.40 26.64 -0.63
C GLU A 901 -16.56 25.46 -1.17
N GLY A 902 -15.35 25.31 -0.62
CA GLY A 902 -14.39 24.29 -1.05
C GLY A 902 -13.47 24.73 -2.20
N SER A 903 -13.84 25.72 -3.02
CA SER A 903 -13.09 26.31 -4.16
C SER A 903 -12.65 25.38 -5.33
N PHE A 904 -12.77 24.06 -5.13
CA PHE A 904 -12.56 22.97 -6.09
C PHE A 904 -13.12 21.64 -5.52
N ASP A 905 -13.53 20.71 -6.38
CA ASP A 905 -14.07 19.41 -5.97
C ASP A 905 -12.96 18.47 -5.46
N LYS A 906 -13.27 17.66 -4.46
CA LYS A 906 -12.33 16.76 -3.78
C LYS A 906 -13.05 15.76 -2.90
N GLY A 907 -12.41 14.60 -2.71
CA GLY A 907 -12.86 13.60 -1.75
C GLY A 907 -11.87 12.46 -1.56
N ILE A 908 -12.25 11.53 -0.70
CA ILE A 908 -11.56 10.27 -0.46
C ILE A 908 -12.52 9.10 -0.52
N TYR A 909 -12.00 7.90 -0.81
CA TYR A 909 -12.81 6.70 -0.85
C TYR A 909 -12.05 5.46 -0.40
N VAL A 910 -12.79 4.49 0.14
CA VAL A 910 -12.31 3.14 0.44
C VAL A 910 -13.27 2.13 -0.16
N THR A 911 -12.78 1.35 -1.12
CA THR A 911 -13.52 0.23 -1.71
C THR A 911 -13.03 -1.07 -1.08
N ILE A 912 -13.94 -1.79 -0.43
CA ILE A 912 -13.68 -3.06 0.26
C ILE A 912 -14.40 -4.16 -0.53
N PRO A 913 -13.69 -5.13 -1.13
CA PRO A 913 -14.31 -6.34 -1.65
C PRO A 913 -15.06 -7.05 -0.52
N PHE A 914 -16.33 -7.41 -0.73
CA PHE A 914 -17.03 -8.28 0.21
C PHE A 914 -16.36 -9.66 0.29
N ASP A 915 -15.59 -10.04 -0.74
CA ASP A 915 -14.71 -11.22 -0.72
C ASP A 915 -13.62 -11.15 0.38
N ALA A 916 -13.23 -9.95 0.85
CA ALA A 916 -12.27 -9.80 1.94
C ALA A 916 -12.89 -9.93 3.35
N ILE A 917 -14.21 -9.75 3.50
CA ILE A 917 -14.89 -9.68 4.81
C ILE A 917 -15.98 -10.73 5.05
N LEU A 918 -16.62 -11.28 4.01
CA LEU A 918 -17.69 -12.26 4.17
C LEU A 918 -17.17 -13.70 4.18
N PRO A 919 -17.75 -14.59 5.02
CA PRO A 919 -17.38 -16.00 5.11
C PRO A 919 -17.89 -16.86 3.95
N LYS A 920 -18.50 -16.24 2.92
CA LYS A 920 -18.82 -16.82 1.62
C LYS A 920 -18.11 -16.02 0.53
N SER A 921 -17.69 -16.66 -0.55
CA SER A 921 -17.07 -15.99 -1.69
C SER A 921 -18.08 -15.22 -2.53
N THR A 922 -17.68 -14.03 -3.00
CA THR A 922 -18.56 -13.09 -3.72
C THR A 922 -17.76 -12.10 -4.57
N SER A 923 -18.33 -11.64 -5.69
CA SER A 923 -17.76 -10.55 -6.50
C SER A 923 -18.15 -9.14 -6.03
N GLY A 924 -19.10 -9.04 -5.08
CA GLY A 924 -19.59 -7.76 -4.59
C GLY A 924 -18.54 -6.91 -3.86
N ASN A 925 -18.73 -5.59 -3.86
CA ASN A 925 -17.91 -4.63 -3.13
C ASN A 925 -18.78 -3.64 -2.34
N GLY A 926 -18.24 -3.15 -1.24
CA GLY A 926 -18.72 -1.95 -0.55
C GLY A 926 -17.81 -0.78 -0.90
N ASN A 927 -18.38 0.39 -1.14
CA ASN A 927 -17.62 1.62 -1.37
C ASN A 927 -18.04 2.69 -0.36
N ILE A 928 -17.08 3.16 0.43
CA ILE A 928 -17.26 4.26 1.37
C ILE A 928 -16.63 5.49 0.72
N VAL A 929 -17.45 6.46 0.33
CA VAL A 929 -17.00 7.70 -0.32
C VAL A 929 -17.30 8.87 0.61
N TRP A 930 -16.32 9.75 0.82
CA TRP A 930 -16.48 10.97 1.59
C TRP A 930 -16.03 12.19 0.79
N THR A 931 -16.92 13.18 0.70
CA THR A 931 -16.67 14.51 0.14
C THR A 931 -16.95 15.55 1.23
N PRO A 932 -16.11 16.58 1.45
CA PRO A 932 -16.34 17.58 2.51
C PRO A 932 -17.72 18.25 2.38
N LEU A 933 -18.08 18.61 1.14
CA LEU A 933 -19.42 18.94 0.67
C LEU A 933 -19.55 18.51 -0.80
N THR A 934 -20.74 18.12 -1.23
CA THR A 934 -21.03 17.95 -2.66
C THR A 934 -21.29 19.31 -3.31
N ARG A 935 -20.60 19.62 -4.41
CA ARG A 935 -20.76 20.85 -5.20
C ARG A 935 -20.98 20.49 -6.68
N ASP A 936 -21.38 21.48 -7.48
CA ASP A 936 -21.80 21.26 -8.88
C ASP A 936 -20.64 21.27 -9.89
N GLY A 937 -19.64 22.13 -9.69
CA GLY A 937 -18.46 22.22 -10.57
C GLY A 937 -17.54 21.02 -10.41
N GLY A 938 -16.88 20.59 -11.49
CA GLY A 938 -16.03 19.39 -11.50
C GLY A 938 -16.79 18.05 -11.36
N ALA A 939 -18.12 18.05 -11.37
CA ALA A 939 -18.91 16.83 -11.28
C ALA A 939 -18.87 16.03 -12.60
N ARG A 940 -18.44 14.77 -12.56
CA ARG A 940 -18.45 13.85 -13.72
C ARG A 940 -19.77 13.08 -13.80
N LEU A 941 -20.12 12.59 -15.00
CA LEU A 941 -21.20 11.63 -15.20
C LEU A 941 -20.84 10.27 -14.56
N ASN A 942 -21.75 9.68 -13.79
CA ASN A 942 -21.55 8.34 -13.26
C ASN A 942 -21.89 7.31 -14.35
N ARG A 943 -20.91 6.55 -14.83
CA ARG A 943 -21.08 5.54 -15.89
C ARG A 943 -21.10 4.13 -15.27
N ARG A 944 -22.21 3.39 -15.41
CA ARG A 944 -22.40 2.07 -14.75
C ARG A 944 -21.43 0.99 -15.24
N PHE A 945 -21.06 1.04 -16.52
CA PHE A 945 -20.12 0.11 -17.15
C PHE A 945 -19.04 0.95 -17.85
N THR A 946 -17.80 0.87 -17.38
CA THR A 946 -16.64 1.47 -18.07
C THR A 946 -15.81 0.37 -18.72
N LEU A 947 -15.18 0.68 -19.85
CA LEU A 947 -14.24 -0.24 -20.49
C LEU A 947 -13.03 -0.54 -19.60
N ASN A 948 -12.60 0.40 -18.76
CA ASN A 948 -11.49 0.17 -17.83
C ASN A 948 -11.81 -0.92 -16.79
N ASP A 949 -13.05 -0.97 -16.31
CA ASP A 949 -13.48 -1.96 -15.32
C ASP A 949 -13.81 -3.31 -15.99
N LEU A 950 -14.46 -3.30 -17.15
CA LEU A 950 -14.73 -4.52 -17.93
C LEU A 950 -13.42 -5.19 -18.41
N THR A 951 -12.37 -4.41 -18.69
CA THR A 951 -11.06 -4.95 -19.09
C THR A 951 -10.10 -5.19 -17.91
N ARG A 952 -10.53 -5.04 -16.65
CA ARG A 952 -9.65 -5.07 -15.46
C ARG A 952 -8.77 -6.32 -15.36
N GLN A 953 -9.20 -7.46 -15.88
CA GLN A 953 -8.42 -8.70 -15.86
C GLN A 953 -7.22 -8.72 -16.84
N ARG A 954 -7.09 -7.72 -17.72
CA ARG A 954 -5.91 -7.51 -18.57
C ARG A 954 -4.76 -6.80 -17.84
N ASP A 955 -5.01 -6.35 -16.62
CA ASP A 955 -4.02 -5.76 -15.73
C ASP A 955 -2.95 -6.80 -15.34
N TYR A 956 -1.69 -6.37 -15.22
CA TYR A 956 -0.62 -7.27 -14.80
C TYR A 956 -0.83 -7.82 -13.38
N ARG A 957 -1.56 -7.08 -12.53
CA ARG A 957 -1.85 -7.46 -11.13
C ARG A 957 -3.08 -8.36 -10.97
N ALA A 958 -3.82 -8.66 -12.05
CA ALA A 958 -5.09 -9.38 -11.97
C ALA A 958 -5.00 -10.80 -11.39
N LEU A 959 -3.81 -11.42 -11.43
CA LEU A 959 -3.52 -12.73 -10.81
C LEU A 959 -2.66 -12.63 -9.53
N GLU A 960 -2.20 -11.42 -9.17
CA GLU A 960 -1.48 -11.16 -7.92
C GLU A 960 -2.43 -11.05 -6.73
N TRP A 961 -3.67 -10.59 -6.95
CA TRP A 961 -4.67 -10.42 -5.90
C TRP A 961 -5.14 -11.76 -5.32
N ARG A 962 -5.06 -11.88 -3.99
CA ARG A 962 -5.30 -13.11 -3.24
C ARG A 962 -6.21 -12.81 -2.06
N SER A 963 -7.13 -13.73 -1.77
CA SER A 963 -7.69 -13.79 -0.43
C SER A 963 -6.51 -13.98 0.53
N VAL A 964 -6.45 -13.21 1.62
CA VAL A 964 -5.34 -13.34 2.59
C VAL A 964 -5.62 -14.55 3.48
N THR A 965 -5.57 -15.71 2.84
CA THR A 965 -5.25 -16.97 3.50
C THR A 965 -3.90 -16.78 4.18
N PRO A 966 -3.72 -17.18 5.45
CA PRO A 966 -2.40 -17.18 6.07
C PRO A 966 -1.41 -17.91 5.16
N THR A 967 -0.19 -17.38 5.04
CA THR A 967 0.95 -18.18 4.59
C THR A 967 1.29 -19.18 5.69
N GLY A 968 0.40 -20.17 5.88
CA GLY A 968 0.72 -21.40 6.59
C GLY A 968 1.93 -22.00 5.90
N VAL A 969 2.95 -22.33 6.70
CA VAL A 969 4.28 -22.74 6.23
C VAL A 969 4.12 -23.80 5.14
N ARG A 970 4.69 -23.58 3.96
CA ARG A 970 4.72 -24.59 2.90
C ARG A 970 6.07 -25.31 2.89
N SER A 971 6.04 -26.57 2.51
CA SER A 971 7.24 -27.32 2.12
C SER A 971 7.69 -26.85 0.75
N ALA A 972 8.99 -26.94 0.47
CA ALA A 972 9.57 -26.50 -0.80
C ALA A 972 9.24 -25.04 -1.16
N GLU A 973 9.19 -24.15 -0.15
CA GLU A 973 9.24 -22.71 -0.40
C GLU A 973 10.60 -22.33 -0.97
N ASN A 974 10.61 -21.37 -1.91
CA ASN A 974 11.85 -20.78 -2.35
C ASN A 974 12.41 -19.92 -1.20
N THR A 975 13.33 -20.48 -0.42
CA THR A 975 14.14 -19.77 0.57
C THR A 975 15.42 -19.19 -0.03
N SER A 976 15.82 -19.68 -1.21
CA SER A 976 17.12 -19.44 -1.85
C SER A 976 17.12 -18.29 -2.87
N TYR A 977 16.09 -17.41 -2.84
CA TYR A 977 16.03 -16.25 -3.72
C TYR A 977 16.77 -15.04 -3.16
N VAL A 978 17.53 -14.40 -4.03
CA VAL A 978 18.24 -13.13 -3.77
C VAL A 978 17.23 -12.00 -3.63
N LEU A 979 17.21 -11.34 -2.47
CA LEU A 979 16.71 -9.97 -2.38
C LEU A 979 17.72 -9.03 -3.04
N ARG A 980 17.24 -8.17 -3.94
CA ARG A 980 18.01 -7.04 -4.45
C ARG A 980 17.78 -5.83 -3.55
N GLU A 981 18.80 -4.99 -3.40
CA GLU A 981 18.59 -3.67 -2.81
C GLU A 981 17.48 -2.93 -3.58
N PRO A 982 16.55 -2.25 -2.89
CA PRO A 982 15.51 -1.47 -3.55
C PRO A 982 16.16 -0.34 -4.34
N SER A 983 15.98 -0.35 -5.67
CA SER A 983 16.36 0.77 -6.52
C SER A 983 15.49 1.98 -6.16
N LEU A 984 16.02 2.91 -5.37
CA LEU A 984 15.31 4.09 -4.87
C LEU A 984 14.49 4.75 -5.99
N HIS A 985 13.17 4.65 -5.91
CA HIS A 985 12.27 5.26 -6.88
C HIS A 985 12.30 6.78 -6.72
N ALA A 986 11.97 7.55 -7.76
CA ALA A 986 12.00 9.02 -7.70
C ALA A 986 11.21 9.61 -6.51
N PHE A 987 10.12 8.96 -6.09
CA PHE A 987 9.33 9.35 -4.91
C PHE A 987 9.96 8.99 -3.56
N GLU A 988 10.77 7.92 -3.47
CA GLU A 988 11.57 7.62 -2.28
C GLU A 988 12.77 8.55 -2.19
N ARG A 989 13.44 8.82 -3.33
CA ARG A 989 14.46 9.87 -3.43
C ARG A 989 13.90 11.22 -2.97
N LEU A 990 12.68 11.61 -3.34
CA LEU A 990 12.08 12.87 -2.87
C LEU A 990 11.95 12.98 -1.34
N GLY A 991 11.87 11.87 -0.60
CA GLY A 991 11.95 11.87 0.86
C GLY A 991 13.39 12.05 1.35
N ASP A 992 14.28 11.13 0.95
CA ASP A 992 15.65 11.04 1.48
C ASP A 992 16.58 12.16 0.97
N THR A 993 16.33 12.71 -0.22
CA THR A 993 17.24 13.67 -0.87
C THR A 993 17.13 15.11 -0.36
N THR A 994 16.25 15.42 0.59
CA THR A 994 16.29 16.74 1.26
C THR A 994 17.63 16.99 1.96
N ALA A 995 18.30 15.94 2.43
CA ALA A 995 19.67 16.00 2.95
C ALA A 995 20.74 16.05 1.84
N THR A 996 20.65 15.19 0.82
CA THR A 996 21.68 15.09 -0.22
C THR A 996 21.67 16.27 -1.20
N LEU A 997 20.51 16.84 -1.49
CA LEU A 997 20.37 17.99 -2.38
C LEU A 997 21.09 19.23 -1.81
N GLY A 998 21.09 19.41 -0.49
CA GLY A 998 21.84 20.48 0.17
C GLY A 998 23.36 20.36 -0.01
N GLN A 999 23.88 19.13 0.01
CA GLN A 999 25.29 18.86 -0.28
C GLN A 999 25.60 19.06 -1.77
N GLN A 1000 24.81 18.45 -2.66
CA GLN A 1000 25.02 18.53 -4.11
C GLN A 1000 24.87 19.96 -4.67
N ILE A 1001 24.05 20.82 -4.07
CA ILE A 1001 23.97 22.26 -4.42
C ILE A 1001 25.23 23.02 -3.98
N ALA A 1002 25.87 22.63 -2.86
CA ALA A 1002 27.13 23.23 -2.40
C ALA A 1002 28.32 22.81 -3.27
N ASP A 1003 28.28 21.62 -3.89
CA ASP A 1003 29.31 21.12 -4.82
C ASP A 1003 29.27 21.80 -6.20
N VAL A 1004 28.20 22.55 -6.54
CA VAL A 1004 28.11 23.28 -7.82
C VAL A 1004 29.14 24.41 -7.84
N PRO A 1005 30.04 24.47 -8.85
CA PRO A 1005 31.11 25.47 -8.90
C PRO A 1005 30.60 26.92 -8.79
N ALA A 1006 31.23 27.71 -7.92
CA ALA A 1006 30.84 29.10 -7.66
C ALA A 1006 30.83 29.98 -8.94
N SER A 1007 31.64 29.66 -9.94
CA SER A 1007 31.60 30.28 -11.27
C SER A 1007 30.26 30.13 -11.97
N THR A 1008 29.59 28.97 -11.84
CA THR A 1008 28.25 28.72 -12.40
C THR A 1008 27.21 29.64 -11.74
N TRP A 1009 27.25 29.77 -10.41
CA TRP A 1009 26.36 30.68 -9.67
C TRP A 1009 26.62 32.16 -10.00
N LEU A 1010 27.89 32.55 -10.16
CA LEU A 1010 28.27 33.91 -10.59
C LEU A 1010 27.80 34.22 -12.02
N LEU A 1011 27.92 33.27 -12.96
CA LEU A 1011 27.43 33.42 -14.33
C LEU A 1011 25.90 33.48 -14.39
N ALA A 1012 25.20 32.63 -13.64
CA ALA A 1012 23.74 32.66 -13.55
C ALA A 1012 23.25 33.99 -12.93
N GLY A 1013 23.85 34.42 -11.81
CA GLY A 1013 23.55 35.72 -11.19
C GLY A 1013 23.81 36.89 -12.12
N GLY A 1014 24.95 36.90 -12.82
CA GLY A 1014 25.28 37.92 -13.83
C GLY A 1014 24.29 37.96 -15.00
N ALA A 1015 23.84 36.80 -15.50
CA ALA A 1015 22.85 36.72 -16.58
C ALA A 1015 21.44 37.16 -16.13
N ILE A 1016 21.04 36.84 -14.90
CA ILE A 1016 19.77 37.30 -14.31
C ILE A 1016 19.81 38.83 -14.11
N LEU A 1017 20.92 39.38 -13.60
CA LEU A 1017 21.11 40.83 -13.46
C LEU A 1017 21.11 41.54 -14.82
N ALA A 1018 21.84 41.02 -15.82
CA ALA A 1018 21.87 41.59 -17.17
C ALA A 1018 20.50 41.54 -17.86
N SER A 1019 19.74 40.44 -17.70
CA SER A 1019 18.39 40.33 -18.27
C SER A 1019 17.36 41.23 -17.59
N SER A 1020 17.60 41.69 -16.36
CA SER A 1020 16.70 42.66 -15.69
C SER A 1020 16.61 44.01 -16.41
N LEU A 1021 17.63 44.35 -17.21
CA LEU A 1021 17.62 45.53 -18.09
C LEU A 1021 16.53 45.45 -19.19
N LEU A 1022 16.07 44.23 -19.51
CA LEU A 1022 15.01 43.98 -20.49
C LEU A 1022 13.61 43.94 -19.86
N ASP A 1023 13.48 43.92 -18.53
CA ASP A 1023 12.20 43.79 -17.83
C ASP A 1023 11.18 44.87 -18.26
N LYS A 1024 11.60 46.15 -18.29
CA LYS A 1024 10.73 47.26 -18.72
C LYS A 1024 10.50 47.30 -20.24
N PRO A 1025 11.53 47.22 -21.11
CA PRO A 1025 11.32 47.15 -22.56
C PRO A 1025 10.38 46.03 -23.00
N MET A 1026 10.48 44.84 -22.39
CA MET A 1026 9.65 43.71 -22.76
C MET A 1026 8.23 43.77 -22.19
N ASP A 1027 8.02 44.35 -20.99
CA ASP A 1027 6.66 44.59 -20.50
C ASP A 1027 5.92 45.64 -21.33
N ASN A 1028 6.58 46.76 -21.69
CA ASN A 1028 6.00 47.77 -22.59
C ASN A 1028 5.59 47.12 -23.93
N TRP A 1029 6.47 46.33 -24.54
CA TRP A 1029 6.15 45.58 -25.75
C TRP A 1029 4.98 44.61 -25.54
N ALA A 1030 4.90 43.94 -24.39
CA ALA A 1030 3.80 43.03 -24.07
C ALA A 1030 2.47 43.78 -23.92
N GLN A 1031 2.44 44.98 -23.32
CA GLN A 1031 1.25 45.84 -23.24
C GLN A 1031 0.72 46.18 -24.65
N ASP A 1032 1.60 46.58 -25.57
CA ASP A 1032 1.24 46.88 -26.96
C ASP A 1032 0.71 45.65 -27.75
N HIS A 1033 1.06 44.43 -27.30
CA HIS A 1033 0.79 43.17 -28.02
C HIS A 1033 -0.16 42.21 -27.26
N GLN A 1034 -1.14 42.74 -26.52
CA GLN A 1034 -2.18 41.95 -25.83
C GLN A 1034 -3.24 41.30 -26.74
N GLY A 1035 -3.05 41.29 -28.08
CA GLY A 1035 -4.03 40.71 -29.01
C GLY A 1035 -3.41 40.13 -30.28
N GLY A 1036 -4.30 39.65 -31.18
CA GLY A 1036 -3.92 39.21 -32.51
C GLY A 1036 -3.13 37.89 -32.54
N SER A 1037 -2.04 37.85 -33.31
CA SER A 1037 -1.18 36.66 -33.46
C SER A 1037 -0.28 36.42 -32.24
N ALA A 1038 0.22 37.48 -31.60
CA ALA A 1038 1.10 37.39 -30.44
C ALA A 1038 0.40 36.73 -29.24
N GLU A 1039 -0.83 37.13 -28.95
CA GLU A 1039 -1.67 36.55 -27.89
C GLU A 1039 -1.97 35.06 -28.12
N ARG A 1040 -2.27 34.66 -29.36
CA ARG A 1040 -2.49 33.25 -29.74
C ARG A 1040 -1.21 32.42 -29.56
N LEU A 1041 -0.05 32.96 -29.96
CA LEU A 1041 1.24 32.31 -29.76
C LEU A 1041 1.62 32.22 -28.28
N GLY A 1042 1.32 33.25 -27.48
CA GLY A 1042 1.49 33.24 -26.03
C GLY A 1042 0.64 32.15 -25.36
N LYS A 1043 -0.64 32.02 -25.75
CA LYS A 1043 -1.54 30.96 -25.25
C LYS A 1043 -1.06 29.55 -25.65
N ALA A 1044 -0.55 29.38 -26.87
CA ALA A 1044 -0.02 28.10 -27.34
C ALA A 1044 1.29 27.71 -26.62
N THR A 1045 2.25 28.64 -26.53
CA THR A 1045 3.54 28.42 -25.84
C THR A 1045 3.37 28.16 -24.35
N ASN A 1046 2.34 28.74 -23.72
CA ASN A 1046 2.01 28.50 -22.33
C ASN A 1046 1.51 27.08 -22.00
N ALA A 1047 1.13 26.27 -23.01
CA ALA A 1047 0.86 24.85 -22.84
C ALA A 1047 2.12 23.95 -22.98
N LEU A 1048 3.25 24.47 -23.48
CA LEU A 1048 4.45 23.67 -23.76
C LEU A 1048 4.98 22.87 -22.57
N PRO A 1049 5.09 23.39 -21.33
CA PRO A 1049 5.62 22.60 -20.21
C PRO A 1049 4.74 21.39 -19.88
N VAL A 1050 3.42 21.51 -20.07
CA VAL A 1050 2.47 20.41 -19.89
C VAL A 1050 2.59 19.41 -21.04
N ALA A 1051 2.70 19.88 -22.29
CA ALA A 1051 2.92 19.02 -23.45
C ALA A 1051 4.26 18.26 -23.36
N MET A 1052 5.31 18.90 -22.86
CA MET A 1052 6.62 18.28 -22.62
C MET A 1052 6.58 17.31 -21.44
N ALA A 1053 5.82 17.59 -20.38
CA ALA A 1053 5.63 16.66 -19.26
C ALA A 1053 4.83 15.42 -19.70
N LEU A 1054 3.81 15.59 -20.54
CA LEU A 1054 3.07 14.48 -21.17
C LEU A 1054 3.96 13.71 -22.15
N GLY A 1055 4.78 14.39 -22.96
CA GLY A 1055 5.74 13.75 -23.88
C GLY A 1055 6.82 12.94 -23.15
N ALA A 1056 7.38 13.49 -22.07
CA ALA A 1056 8.30 12.76 -21.19
C ALA A 1056 7.56 11.60 -20.49
N GLY A 1057 6.35 11.81 -19.98
CA GLY A 1057 5.50 10.75 -19.44
C GLY A 1057 5.25 9.61 -20.43
N LEU A 1058 5.03 9.93 -21.70
CA LEU A 1058 4.90 8.96 -22.79
C LEU A 1058 6.22 8.26 -23.13
N LEU A 1059 7.37 8.95 -23.13
CA LEU A 1059 8.67 8.32 -23.37
C LEU A 1059 9.12 7.42 -22.20
N TYR A 1060 8.78 7.79 -20.96
CA TYR A 1060 9.02 7.00 -19.74
C TYR A 1060 8.37 5.61 -19.82
N THR A 1061 7.24 5.48 -20.54
CA THR A 1061 6.53 4.19 -20.75
C THR A 1061 7.36 3.11 -21.46
N GLY A 1062 8.49 3.48 -22.09
CA GLY A 1062 9.29 2.57 -22.93
C GLY A 1062 8.98 2.67 -24.42
N ILE A 1063 7.99 3.48 -24.85
CA ILE A 1063 7.63 3.63 -26.27
C ILE A 1063 8.78 4.13 -27.17
N GLY A 1064 9.76 4.85 -26.60
CA GLY A 1064 10.99 5.28 -27.27
C GLY A 1064 12.22 4.38 -26.99
N GLY A 1065 12.02 3.21 -26.40
CA GLY A 1065 13.07 2.31 -25.94
C GLY A 1065 13.78 2.77 -24.65
N ASP A 1066 14.58 1.87 -24.07
CA ASP A 1066 15.18 2.02 -22.74
C ASP A 1066 15.97 3.31 -22.54
N SER A 1067 16.67 3.81 -23.58
CA SER A 1067 17.42 5.06 -23.44
C SER A 1067 16.51 6.27 -23.35
N ALA A 1068 15.40 6.31 -24.09
CA ALA A 1068 14.43 7.39 -23.99
C ALA A 1068 13.65 7.32 -22.66
N SER A 1069 13.26 6.11 -22.21
CA SER A 1069 12.59 5.92 -20.91
C SER A 1069 13.49 6.32 -19.74
N SER A 1070 14.75 5.88 -19.72
CA SER A 1070 15.75 6.30 -18.73
C SER A 1070 16.02 7.81 -18.76
N THR A 1071 15.94 8.47 -19.92
CA THR A 1071 16.09 9.93 -20.02
C THR A 1071 14.83 10.67 -19.55
N ALA A 1072 13.66 10.10 -19.80
CA ALA A 1072 12.38 10.59 -19.33
C ALA A 1072 12.22 10.49 -17.81
N GLU A 1073 12.70 9.42 -17.17
CA GLU A 1073 12.79 9.30 -15.70
C GLU A 1073 13.55 10.51 -15.12
N THR A 1074 14.71 10.82 -15.70
CA THR A 1074 15.55 11.97 -15.31
C THR A 1074 14.84 13.29 -15.55
N ALA A 1075 14.18 13.47 -16.70
CA ALA A 1075 13.43 14.69 -17.03
C ALA A 1075 12.23 14.93 -16.09
N LEU A 1076 11.47 13.90 -15.75
CA LEU A 1076 10.34 13.97 -14.82
C LEU A 1076 10.82 14.20 -13.37
N THR A 1077 11.94 13.57 -12.98
CA THR A 1077 12.58 13.80 -11.67
C THR A 1077 13.09 15.24 -11.58
N ALA A 1078 13.80 15.72 -12.61
CA ALA A 1078 14.27 17.10 -12.69
C ALA A 1078 13.12 18.11 -12.64
N ALA A 1079 12.00 17.83 -13.32
CA ALA A 1079 10.80 18.67 -13.25
C ALA A 1079 10.22 18.74 -11.83
N ALA A 1080 10.11 17.61 -11.12
CA ALA A 1080 9.64 17.57 -9.73
C ALA A 1080 10.58 18.33 -8.76
N TYR A 1081 11.90 18.14 -8.91
CA TYR A 1081 12.91 18.81 -8.09
C TYR A 1081 12.91 20.33 -8.36
N THR A 1082 12.80 20.72 -9.64
CA THR A 1082 12.70 22.13 -10.06
C THR A 1082 11.39 22.78 -9.56
N TRP A 1083 10.28 22.04 -9.51
CA TRP A 1083 9.04 22.53 -8.94
C TRP A 1083 9.17 22.80 -7.43
N GLY A 1084 9.77 21.89 -6.67
CA GLY A 1084 10.05 22.08 -5.24
C GLY A 1084 11.03 23.24 -4.98
N ALA A 1085 12.14 23.28 -5.70
CA ALA A 1085 13.13 24.34 -5.61
C ALA A 1085 12.54 25.73 -5.97
N ASN A 1086 11.69 25.80 -7.00
CA ASN A 1086 11.08 27.06 -7.38
C ASN A 1086 9.91 27.48 -6.48
N LEU A 1087 9.21 26.54 -5.84
CA LEU A 1087 8.27 26.87 -4.76
C LEU A 1087 9.02 27.55 -3.60
N ALA A 1088 10.15 26.99 -3.18
CA ALA A 1088 11.00 27.61 -2.16
C ALA A 1088 11.57 28.96 -2.62
N THR A 1089 12.05 29.07 -3.87
CA THR A 1089 12.60 30.32 -4.42
C THR A 1089 11.55 31.43 -4.50
N ARG A 1090 10.35 31.13 -5.02
CA ARG A 1090 9.23 32.08 -5.10
C ARG A 1090 8.77 32.50 -3.71
N TYR A 1091 8.75 31.56 -2.76
CA TYR A 1091 8.47 31.86 -1.37
C TYR A 1091 9.51 32.79 -0.73
N VAL A 1092 10.80 32.57 -0.99
CA VAL A 1092 11.90 33.42 -0.46
C VAL A 1092 11.93 34.81 -1.12
N VAL A 1093 11.74 34.91 -2.44
CA VAL A 1093 11.99 36.16 -3.20
C VAL A 1093 10.74 37.04 -3.34
N GLY A 1094 9.55 36.45 -3.55
CA GLY A 1094 8.28 37.17 -3.51
C GLY A 1094 8.14 38.36 -4.47
N ARG A 1095 8.79 38.36 -5.64
CA ARG A 1095 8.75 39.47 -6.60
C ARG A 1095 7.35 39.70 -7.18
N ALA A 1096 6.89 40.95 -7.22
CA ALA A 1096 5.63 41.33 -7.86
C ALA A 1096 5.67 41.05 -9.37
N ARG A 1097 4.52 40.74 -9.98
CA ARG A 1097 4.40 40.46 -11.42
C ARG A 1097 4.15 41.75 -12.23
N PRO A 1098 4.43 41.76 -13.55
CA PRO A 1098 4.20 42.94 -14.38
C PRO A 1098 2.76 43.44 -14.35
N PHE A 1099 1.75 42.56 -14.48
CA PHE A 1099 0.33 42.96 -14.42
C PHE A 1099 -0.12 43.55 -13.07
N GLU A 1100 0.69 43.46 -12.00
CA GLU A 1100 0.35 44.00 -10.68
C GLU A 1100 0.71 45.50 -10.56
N GLU A 1101 1.38 46.07 -11.57
CA GLU A 1101 1.79 47.49 -11.70
C GLU A 1101 2.66 48.04 -10.56
N GLN A 1102 3.17 47.18 -9.67
CA GLN A 1102 4.11 47.55 -8.60
C GLN A 1102 5.55 47.77 -9.10
N GLY A 1103 5.83 47.42 -10.36
CA GLY A 1103 7.12 47.55 -11.02
C GLY A 1103 8.15 46.47 -10.65
N ALA A 1104 9.13 46.28 -11.54
CA ALA A 1104 10.11 45.19 -11.51
C ALA A 1104 11.03 45.16 -10.27
N GLY A 1105 11.03 46.21 -9.45
CA GLY A 1105 11.79 46.30 -8.20
C GLY A 1105 10.99 45.97 -6.93
N SER A 1106 9.71 45.60 -7.03
CA SER A 1106 8.91 45.20 -5.86
C SER A 1106 9.19 43.74 -5.48
N PHE A 1107 9.76 43.53 -4.30
CA PHE A 1107 10.09 42.21 -3.73
C PHE A 1107 9.46 42.07 -2.33
N ASN A 1108 8.42 41.25 -2.23
CA ASN A 1108 7.68 40.97 -0.99
C ASN A 1108 7.88 39.50 -0.56
N GLY A 1109 9.15 39.09 -0.49
CA GLY A 1109 9.60 37.76 -0.09
C GLY A 1109 9.14 37.34 1.30
N LEU A 1110 9.02 36.02 1.49
CA LEU A 1110 8.61 35.33 2.73
C LEU A 1110 7.22 35.72 3.27
N THR A 1111 6.44 36.46 2.48
CA THR A 1111 5.03 36.72 2.74
C THR A 1111 4.16 35.58 2.22
N SER A 1112 2.93 35.53 2.71
CA SER A 1112 1.87 34.65 2.22
C SER A 1112 1.65 34.63 0.70
N ASN A 1113 1.70 35.79 0.05
CA ASN A 1113 1.46 35.95 -1.38
C ASN A 1113 2.68 35.57 -2.24
N SER A 1114 3.86 35.41 -1.64
CA SER A 1114 5.10 35.08 -2.34
C SER A 1114 5.02 33.75 -3.12
N ALA A 1115 4.20 32.79 -2.68
CA ALA A 1115 3.91 31.56 -3.44
C ALA A 1115 3.27 31.81 -4.82
N GLN A 1116 2.66 32.98 -5.04
CA GLN A 1116 2.08 33.40 -6.32
C GLN A 1116 3.03 34.29 -7.16
N SER A 1117 4.16 34.72 -6.60
CA SER A 1117 5.11 35.70 -7.16
C SER A 1117 5.72 35.35 -8.53
N GLY A 1118 6.35 36.34 -9.17
CA GLY A 1118 7.00 36.21 -10.46
C GLY A 1118 8.32 35.44 -10.45
N PHE A 1119 9.17 35.63 -9.44
CA PHE A 1119 10.56 35.16 -9.49
C PHE A 1119 10.78 33.79 -8.79
N ALA A 1120 11.20 32.72 -9.46
CA ALA A 1120 11.43 32.55 -10.90
C ALA A 1120 10.22 31.92 -11.61
N SER A 1121 10.19 31.91 -12.95
CA SER A 1121 9.02 31.42 -13.67
C SER A 1121 8.89 29.89 -13.67
N ASN A 1122 7.85 29.38 -12.98
CA ASN A 1122 7.51 27.94 -12.92
C ASN A 1122 7.48 27.28 -14.31
N HIS A 1123 6.86 27.92 -15.30
CA HIS A 1123 6.65 27.34 -16.62
C HIS A 1123 7.97 27.16 -17.38
N VAL A 1124 8.85 28.15 -17.29
CA VAL A 1124 10.16 28.12 -17.96
C VAL A 1124 11.11 27.16 -17.25
N ALA A 1125 11.10 27.16 -15.91
CA ALA A 1125 11.90 26.24 -15.12
C ALA A 1125 11.52 24.77 -15.40
N LEU A 1126 10.22 24.45 -15.44
CA LEU A 1126 9.74 23.13 -15.83
C LEU A 1126 10.11 22.77 -17.27
N ALA A 1127 9.97 23.69 -18.23
CA ALA A 1127 10.34 23.43 -19.62
C ALA A 1127 11.84 23.12 -19.77
N PHE A 1128 12.73 23.86 -19.11
CA PHE A 1128 14.17 23.59 -19.14
C PHE A 1128 14.55 22.31 -18.40
N ALA A 1129 13.91 22.00 -17.26
CA ALA A 1129 14.11 20.75 -16.53
C ALA A 1129 13.69 19.51 -17.35
N LEU A 1130 12.60 19.63 -18.12
CA LEU A 1130 12.12 18.57 -19.03
C LEU A 1130 12.98 18.46 -20.29
N ALA A 1131 13.49 19.58 -20.84
CA ALA A 1131 14.36 19.58 -22.02
C ALA A 1131 15.76 19.04 -21.75
N THR A 1132 16.39 19.43 -20.64
CA THR A 1132 17.84 19.30 -20.43
C THR A 1132 18.36 17.87 -20.55
N PRO A 1133 17.76 16.85 -19.90
CA PRO A 1133 18.26 15.48 -20.02
C PRO A 1133 18.19 14.94 -21.45
N PHE A 1134 17.15 15.28 -22.21
CA PHE A 1134 17.06 14.90 -23.63
C PHE A 1134 18.07 15.66 -24.50
N ALA A 1135 18.19 16.98 -24.29
CA ALA A 1135 19.10 17.83 -25.04
C ALA A 1135 20.56 17.38 -24.88
N GLN A 1136 21.00 17.08 -23.65
CA GLN A 1136 22.35 16.62 -23.36
C GLN A 1136 22.60 15.17 -23.78
N ARG A 1137 21.65 14.26 -23.55
CA ARG A 1137 21.87 12.82 -23.74
C ARG A 1137 21.63 12.32 -25.16
N HIS A 1138 20.90 13.08 -25.99
CA HIS A 1138 20.61 12.74 -27.38
C HIS A 1138 21.17 13.77 -28.38
N ASP A 1139 22.00 14.71 -27.92
CA ASP A 1139 22.54 15.84 -28.71
C ASP A 1139 21.43 16.61 -29.45
N MET A 1140 20.45 17.08 -28.68
CA MET A 1140 19.25 17.78 -29.17
C MET A 1140 19.15 19.21 -28.63
N PRO A 1141 20.14 20.10 -28.88
CA PRO A 1141 20.15 21.46 -28.33
C PRO A 1141 18.96 22.32 -28.79
N TRP A 1142 18.29 21.96 -29.88
CA TRP A 1142 17.05 22.61 -30.34
C TRP A 1142 15.91 22.56 -29.29
N LEU A 1143 15.93 21.59 -28.38
CA LEU A 1143 14.97 21.50 -27.27
C LEU A 1143 15.07 22.69 -26.30
N TYR A 1144 16.24 23.33 -26.18
CA TYR A 1144 16.37 24.58 -25.43
C TYR A 1144 15.65 25.75 -26.12
N GLY A 1145 15.58 25.76 -27.46
CA GLY A 1145 14.76 26.72 -28.21
C GLY A 1145 13.26 26.50 -27.96
N LEU A 1146 12.82 25.23 -27.91
CA LEU A 1146 11.45 24.89 -27.56
C LEU A 1146 11.12 25.27 -26.10
N ALA A 1147 12.05 25.04 -25.17
CA ALA A 1147 11.88 25.45 -23.77
C ALA A 1147 11.85 26.98 -23.62
N ALA A 1148 12.72 27.70 -24.33
CA ALA A 1148 12.75 29.17 -24.35
C ALA A 1148 11.46 29.79 -24.92
N ALA A 1149 10.75 29.10 -25.81
CA ALA A 1149 9.44 29.57 -26.29
C ALA A 1149 8.41 29.73 -25.15
N SER A 1150 8.53 28.98 -24.05
CA SER A 1150 7.67 29.18 -22.87
C SER A 1150 7.93 30.50 -22.13
N ALA A 1151 9.13 31.10 -22.27
CA ALA A 1151 9.42 32.43 -21.72
C ALA A 1151 8.64 33.52 -22.48
N PHE A 1152 8.55 33.42 -23.81
CA PHE A 1152 7.75 34.32 -24.63
C PHE A 1152 6.29 34.37 -24.17
N GLY A 1153 5.65 33.21 -23.95
CA GLY A 1153 4.26 33.16 -23.47
C GLY A 1153 4.05 33.71 -22.06
N ARG A 1154 5.07 33.68 -21.20
CA ARG A 1154 5.01 34.24 -19.83
C ARG A 1154 5.24 35.75 -19.79
N VAL A 1155 6.08 36.29 -20.67
CA VAL A 1155 6.30 37.74 -20.79
C VAL A 1155 5.17 38.40 -21.60
N GLN A 1156 4.74 37.81 -22.71
CA GLN A 1156 3.63 38.35 -23.53
C GLN A 1156 2.32 38.45 -22.74
N GLN A 1157 2.05 37.56 -21.79
CA GLN A 1157 0.86 37.63 -20.92
C GLN A 1157 1.08 38.45 -19.65
N ARG A 1158 2.17 39.25 -19.58
CA ARG A 1158 2.55 40.10 -18.44
C ARG A 1158 2.61 39.36 -17.10
N GLU A 1159 2.79 38.04 -17.15
CA GLU A 1159 2.74 37.15 -16.00
C GLU A 1159 4.08 37.09 -15.24
N HIS A 1160 5.19 37.35 -15.94
CA HIS A 1160 6.56 37.29 -15.44
C HIS A 1160 7.43 38.35 -16.12
N TRP A 1161 8.42 38.88 -15.40
CA TRP A 1161 9.46 39.73 -15.99
C TRP A 1161 10.44 38.91 -16.85
N ALA A 1162 11.20 39.56 -17.73
CA ALA A 1162 12.19 38.88 -18.58
C ALA A 1162 13.22 38.11 -17.74
N SER A 1163 13.76 38.75 -16.69
CA SER A 1163 14.71 38.13 -15.76
C SER A 1163 14.11 37.00 -14.90
N ASP A 1164 12.80 37.00 -14.62
CA ASP A 1164 12.13 35.86 -13.96
C ASP A 1164 12.17 34.59 -14.82
N THR A 1165 12.09 34.77 -16.15
CA THR A 1165 12.15 33.65 -17.10
C THR A 1165 13.57 33.11 -17.27
N VAL A 1166 14.57 34.01 -17.29
CA VAL A 1166 16.00 33.63 -17.33
C VAL A 1166 16.40 32.88 -16.06
N ALA A 1167 16.00 33.36 -14.87
CA ALA A 1167 16.22 32.64 -13.62
C ALA A 1167 15.56 31.24 -13.62
N GLY A 1168 14.36 31.13 -14.20
CA GLY A 1168 13.66 29.85 -14.35
C GLY A 1168 14.45 28.89 -15.25
N ALA A 1169 14.87 29.37 -16.42
CA ALA A 1169 15.66 28.59 -17.37
C ALA A 1169 16.97 28.05 -16.75
N PHE A 1170 17.71 28.89 -16.02
CA PHE A 1170 18.92 28.47 -15.30
C PHE A 1170 18.65 27.41 -14.23
N MET A 1171 17.58 27.56 -13.44
CA MET A 1171 17.22 26.58 -12.40
C MET A 1171 16.88 25.21 -13.00
N GLY A 1172 16.03 25.19 -14.04
CA GLY A 1172 15.67 23.96 -14.74
C GLY A 1172 16.85 23.29 -15.45
N TYR A 1173 17.74 24.10 -16.04
CA TYR A 1173 18.98 23.61 -16.66
C TYR A 1173 19.93 22.98 -15.63
N ALA A 1174 20.20 23.66 -14.52
CA ALA A 1174 21.13 23.18 -13.50
C ALA A 1174 20.67 21.85 -12.87
N ILE A 1175 19.39 21.78 -12.47
CA ILE A 1175 18.81 20.56 -11.88
C ILE A 1175 18.73 19.42 -12.94
N GLY A 1176 18.40 19.75 -14.18
CA GLY A 1176 18.38 18.80 -15.29
C GLY A 1176 19.76 18.22 -15.63
N SER A 1177 20.81 19.04 -15.62
CA SER A 1177 22.19 18.58 -15.84
C SER A 1177 22.65 17.70 -14.68
N MET A 1178 22.55 18.18 -13.44
CA MET A 1178 22.98 17.47 -12.23
C MET A 1178 22.45 16.04 -12.16
N LEU A 1179 21.16 15.83 -12.46
CA LEU A 1179 20.55 14.50 -12.46
C LEU A 1179 20.93 13.66 -13.69
N THR A 1180 21.23 14.29 -14.84
CA THR A 1180 21.76 13.60 -16.03
C THR A 1180 23.19 13.12 -15.80
N ASP A 1181 24.03 13.96 -15.18
CA ASP A 1181 25.41 13.66 -14.81
C ASP A 1181 25.47 12.54 -13.77
N GLN A 1182 24.65 12.61 -12.70
CA GLN A 1182 24.51 11.53 -11.71
C GLN A 1182 24.05 10.20 -12.34
N GLN A 1183 23.16 10.25 -13.33
CA GLN A 1183 22.71 9.06 -14.06
C GLN A 1183 23.75 8.54 -15.08
N THR A 1184 24.74 9.34 -15.50
CA THR A 1184 25.84 8.86 -16.35
C THR A 1184 26.96 8.19 -15.57
N GLN A 1185 27.31 8.69 -14.38
CA GLN A 1185 28.36 8.08 -13.54
C GLN A 1185 27.99 6.65 -13.09
N ASN A 1186 26.70 6.37 -12.86
CA ASN A 1186 26.18 5.04 -12.49
C ASN A 1186 26.16 3.99 -13.63
N LYS A 1187 26.76 4.25 -14.80
CA LYS A 1187 26.64 3.36 -16.00
C LYS A 1187 27.70 2.26 -16.15
N ASN A 1188 28.59 2.08 -15.18
CA ASN A 1188 29.59 0.99 -15.20
C ASN A 1188 28.95 -0.38 -14.87
N GLY A 1189 28.16 -0.93 -15.79
CA GLY A 1189 27.48 -2.21 -15.62
C GLY A 1189 26.94 -2.82 -16.92
N MET A 1190 26.82 -4.15 -16.93
CA MET A 1190 26.36 -4.96 -18.08
C MET A 1190 24.99 -4.51 -18.61
N ARG A 1191 24.86 -4.36 -19.93
CA ARG A 1191 23.59 -4.09 -20.61
C ARG A 1191 23.06 -5.34 -21.32
N LEU A 1192 21.93 -5.86 -20.85
CA LEU A 1192 21.07 -6.70 -21.68
C LEU A 1192 20.28 -5.79 -22.63
N SER A 1193 20.24 -6.16 -23.90
CA SER A 1193 19.32 -5.64 -24.90
C SER A 1193 18.37 -6.76 -25.33
N VAL A 1194 17.07 -6.53 -25.17
CA VAL A 1194 16.03 -7.48 -25.60
C VAL A 1194 15.53 -7.04 -26.98
N THR A 1195 15.56 -7.96 -27.92
CA THR A 1195 14.97 -7.79 -29.26
C THR A 1195 13.84 -8.81 -29.44
N PRO A 1196 12.95 -8.66 -30.44
CA PRO A 1196 11.87 -9.62 -30.69
C PRO A 1196 12.32 -11.06 -31.02
N GLN A 1197 13.63 -11.31 -31.20
CA GLN A 1197 14.18 -12.61 -31.61
C GLN A 1197 15.31 -13.13 -30.69
N ALA A 1198 15.96 -12.28 -29.89
CA ALA A 1198 17.03 -12.69 -28.97
C ALA A 1198 17.24 -11.69 -27.81
N VAL A 1199 17.76 -12.20 -26.69
CA VAL A 1199 18.39 -11.40 -25.63
C VAL A 1199 19.89 -11.40 -25.87
N VAL A 1200 20.48 -10.22 -26.06
CA VAL A 1200 21.93 -10.06 -26.28
C VAL A 1200 22.51 -9.20 -25.16
N ALA A 1201 23.53 -9.72 -24.47
CA ALA A 1201 24.26 -9.00 -23.43
C ALA A 1201 25.55 -8.38 -24.01
N ASN A 1202 25.57 -7.06 -24.14
CA ASN A 1202 26.71 -6.33 -24.67
C ASN A 1202 27.57 -5.78 -23.52
N TRP A 1203 28.88 -6.01 -23.63
CA TRP A 1203 29.89 -5.54 -22.68
C TRP A 1203 30.71 -4.42 -23.31
N SER A 1204 30.81 -3.29 -22.61
CA SER A 1204 31.72 -2.20 -22.96
C SER A 1204 32.69 -1.99 -21.80
N PHE A 1205 33.93 -2.41 -21.98
CA PHE A 1205 35.04 -2.07 -21.10
C PHE A 1205 35.62 -0.71 -21.50
N LYS A 1206 36.49 -0.16 -20.64
CA LYS A 1206 37.39 0.95 -20.97
C LYS A 1206 38.76 0.39 -21.36
#